data_AF-A0A329EAG3-F1
#
_entry.id   AF-A0A329EAG3-F1
#
_cell.length_a   1.000
_cell.length_b   1.000
_cell.length_c   1.000
_cell.angle_alpha   90.00
_cell.angle_beta   90.00
_cell.angle_gamma   90.00
#
_symmetry.space_group_name_H-M   'P 1'
#
loop_
_entity.id
_entity.type
_entity.pdbx_description
1 polymer ?
#
loop_
_entity_poly.entity_id
_entity_poly.type
_entity_poly.pdbx_seq_one_letter_code
_entity_poly.pdbx_strand_id
1 'polypeptide(L)'
;MRSIVETTRASELNFLEQVFDEHGPDVIGLYGIPGVGKTTLLNQFIKRHSNQCLTINCQHIEPTPKAFIKKLSQLTNCEDNLSSICCSIAPKTILVIDQFESLNLIETWLRREFVPHMHGQLRLIFSGRIHPDRQWVINPPDNSEFRCMKLNSLSFSAAVSYLQTLGHTQIVAMGINQFAHGHPLALQLASSAVLEQSQRKLNEIPPNDVVQTLVQYFVEDIKDHQLKQALEATAIVRRIYEPLLTAMLNVEENVGACLYNALSEIEFVEHREDGLSLHDILKNVISANMKSQYPIRYCQYRHRACVLLNEEMRHSSPSQLWRYTADIIYLVENSVIRSAFFPPFDQREYSVEPADERNRDAIFAIIEKHEAPEMYRVYQQWWEKQINTFHCIKNSSNQTVGFYCLIKPGDVSLELINQDPITSLWAQHLSNDKDNCNLNQCLFIRRWLSLNEGESLCGAQAACWLDIKRAYLEMRPELRRVYLTVNDLQPYSLIATELGFQVLDLDYQINDKSYYSAMLDMGEGSVDDWVSKRLIQEVNQEQTNLEYPDWFDSNARQLVLSHTRIDLTPLEFGTLELLLSQQGTVITRKTLLKQVWKIEYEGSSNVVDTIIRSLRRKLDDKADIIQSVRGVGYRCRLNEK
;
A
#
# COMPACT_ATOMS: atom_id res chain seq x y z
N MET A 1 25.97 -17.60 1.06
CA MET A 1 24.60 -17.66 0.50
C MET A 1 24.42 -18.61 -0.70
N ARG A 2 25.35 -18.70 -1.69
CA ARG A 2 25.22 -19.56 -2.90
C ARG A 2 24.76 -21.00 -2.64
N SER A 3 25.34 -21.72 -1.67
CA SER A 3 25.02 -23.13 -1.40
C SER A 3 23.80 -23.36 -0.50
N ILE A 4 23.30 -22.31 0.15
CA ILE A 4 22.33 -22.45 1.25
C ILE A 4 20.92 -22.55 0.70
N VAL A 5 20.53 -21.70 -0.25
CA VAL A 5 19.21 -21.79 -0.90
C VAL A 5 19.10 -23.10 -1.67
N GLU A 6 20.17 -23.55 -2.32
CA GLU A 6 20.19 -24.78 -3.10
C GLU A 6 19.99 -26.04 -2.26
N THR A 7 20.39 -26.01 -0.99
CA THR A 7 20.20 -27.12 -0.05
C THR A 7 18.90 -27.00 0.76
N THR A 8 18.51 -25.77 1.12
CA THR A 8 17.35 -25.51 1.99
C THR A 8 16.02 -25.37 1.23
N ARG A 9 16.05 -25.06 -0.07
CA ARG A 9 14.89 -24.81 -0.94
C ARG A 9 14.96 -25.58 -2.27
N ALA A 10 15.58 -26.75 -2.27
CA ALA A 10 15.80 -27.54 -3.47
C ALA A 10 14.48 -27.93 -4.17
N SER A 11 13.46 -28.33 -3.40
CA SER A 11 12.15 -28.70 -3.93
C SER A 11 11.46 -27.55 -4.65
N GLU A 12 11.55 -26.34 -4.09
CA GLU A 12 10.92 -25.15 -4.65
C GLU A 12 11.67 -24.65 -5.88
N LEU A 13 13.00 -24.75 -5.92
CA LEU A 13 13.78 -24.51 -7.13
C LEU A 13 13.41 -25.50 -8.24
N ASN A 14 13.33 -26.79 -7.94
CA ASN A 14 12.94 -27.82 -8.91
C ASN A 14 11.52 -27.60 -9.45
N PHE A 15 10.62 -27.04 -8.65
CA PHE A 15 9.29 -26.67 -9.12
C PHE A 15 9.32 -25.52 -10.12
N LEU A 16 10.15 -24.48 -9.88
CA LEU A 16 10.34 -23.39 -10.85
C LEU A 16 11.00 -23.90 -12.15
N GLU A 17 11.91 -24.87 -12.05
CA GLU A 17 12.59 -25.46 -13.22
C GLU A 17 11.64 -26.18 -14.18
N GLN A 18 10.43 -26.58 -13.72
CA GLN A 18 9.40 -27.17 -14.60
C GLN A 18 8.99 -26.24 -15.74
N VAL A 19 9.18 -24.91 -15.60
CA VAL A 19 8.91 -23.94 -16.67
C VAL A 19 9.75 -24.21 -17.93
N PHE A 20 10.82 -24.99 -17.87
CA PHE A 20 11.64 -25.35 -19.02
C PHE A 20 11.19 -26.63 -19.73
N ASP A 21 10.33 -27.44 -19.09
CA ASP A 21 9.87 -28.70 -19.66
C ASP A 21 9.06 -28.45 -20.94
N GLU A 22 9.21 -29.32 -21.95
CA GLU A 22 8.49 -29.15 -23.23
C GLU A 22 6.97 -29.10 -23.03
N HIS A 23 6.45 -29.94 -22.14
CA HIS A 23 5.06 -29.94 -21.66
C HIS A 23 4.94 -29.37 -20.24
N GLY A 24 5.81 -28.42 -19.89
CA GLY A 24 5.79 -27.71 -18.61
C GLY A 24 4.77 -26.56 -18.58
N PRO A 25 4.53 -25.99 -17.39
CA PRO A 25 3.64 -24.85 -17.22
C PRO A 25 4.11 -23.63 -18.01
N ASP A 26 3.16 -22.93 -18.62
CA ASP A 26 3.40 -21.64 -19.27
C ASP A 26 3.45 -20.51 -18.23
N VAL A 27 2.73 -20.71 -17.12
CA VAL A 27 2.64 -19.73 -16.03
C VAL A 27 2.83 -20.41 -14.68
N ILE A 28 3.81 -19.95 -13.91
CA ILE A 28 4.06 -20.36 -12.53
C ILE A 28 3.80 -19.21 -11.57
N GLY A 29 2.88 -19.40 -10.62
CA GLY A 29 2.61 -18.46 -9.53
C GLY A 29 3.21 -18.93 -8.20
N LEU A 30 4.16 -18.17 -7.65
CA LEU A 30 4.71 -18.37 -6.31
C LEU A 30 4.05 -17.39 -5.33
N TYR A 31 3.53 -17.87 -4.20
CA TYR A 31 2.95 -16.99 -3.19
C TYR A 31 3.32 -17.39 -1.77
N GLY A 32 3.26 -16.45 -0.82
CA GLY A 32 3.55 -16.75 0.58
C GLY A 32 3.72 -15.51 1.44
N ILE A 33 3.80 -15.70 2.75
CA ILE A 33 3.90 -14.61 3.72
C ILE A 33 5.13 -13.71 3.48
N PRO A 34 5.10 -12.43 3.91
CA PRO A 34 6.27 -11.54 3.82
C PRO A 34 7.51 -12.15 4.53
N GLY A 35 8.72 -11.92 4.01
CA GLY A 35 9.95 -12.41 4.63
C GLY A 35 10.21 -13.93 4.56
N VAL A 36 9.37 -14.71 3.86
CA VAL A 36 9.54 -16.17 3.70
C VAL A 36 10.66 -16.57 2.69
N GLY A 37 11.27 -15.60 2.01
CA GLY A 37 12.39 -15.82 1.09
C GLY A 37 12.01 -15.97 -0.39
N LYS A 38 10.86 -15.47 -0.82
CA LYS A 38 10.42 -15.51 -2.24
C LYS A 38 11.43 -14.85 -3.19
N THR A 39 11.78 -13.59 -2.93
CA THR A 39 12.77 -12.84 -3.72
C THR A 39 14.13 -13.53 -3.72
N THR A 40 14.55 -14.09 -2.58
CA THR A 40 15.79 -14.88 -2.48
C THR A 40 15.76 -16.12 -3.38
N LEU A 41 14.63 -16.84 -3.41
CA LEU A 41 14.42 -18.00 -4.28
C LEU A 41 14.46 -17.61 -5.77
N LEU A 42 13.72 -16.58 -6.15
CA LEU A 42 13.70 -16.07 -7.53
C LEU A 42 15.09 -15.61 -7.98
N ASN A 43 15.81 -14.86 -7.15
CA ASN A 43 17.17 -14.42 -7.45
C ASN A 43 18.13 -15.60 -7.66
N GLN A 44 17.95 -16.72 -6.94
CA GLN A 44 18.73 -17.92 -7.16
C GLN A 44 18.37 -18.60 -8.49
N PHE A 45 17.08 -18.68 -8.83
CA PHE A 45 16.62 -19.19 -10.12
C PHE A 45 17.16 -18.35 -11.30
N ILE A 46 17.01 -17.02 -11.25
CA ILE A 46 17.51 -16.09 -12.26
C ILE A 46 19.02 -16.24 -12.45
N LYS A 47 19.78 -16.39 -11.34
CA LYS A 47 21.24 -16.60 -11.41
C LYS A 47 21.63 -17.91 -12.12
N ARG A 48 20.82 -18.97 -12.05
CA ARG A 48 21.06 -20.24 -12.78
C ARG A 48 20.79 -20.11 -14.28
N HIS A 49 19.87 -19.22 -14.66
CA HIS A 49 19.34 -19.11 -16.01
C HIS A 49 19.43 -17.69 -16.58
N SER A 50 20.50 -16.95 -16.27
CA SER A 50 20.62 -15.51 -16.54
C SER A 50 20.41 -15.12 -18.00
N ASN A 51 20.78 -16.00 -18.93
CA ASN A 51 20.69 -15.73 -20.38
C ASN A 51 19.30 -16.00 -20.97
N GLN A 52 18.38 -16.55 -20.18
CA GLN A 52 17.02 -16.92 -20.59
C GLN A 52 15.94 -16.17 -19.80
N CYS A 53 16.33 -15.38 -18.80
CA CYS A 53 15.40 -14.68 -17.92
C CYS A 53 15.37 -13.17 -18.21
N LEU A 54 14.18 -12.63 -18.39
CA LEU A 54 13.89 -11.20 -18.23
C LEU A 54 13.30 -10.98 -16.85
N THR A 55 13.73 -9.95 -16.13
CA THR A 55 13.30 -9.73 -14.74
C THR A 55 12.63 -8.38 -14.56
N ILE A 56 11.49 -8.37 -13.89
CA ILE A 56 10.76 -7.16 -13.55
C ILE A 56 10.46 -7.13 -12.05
N ASN A 57 10.84 -6.03 -11.40
CA ASN A 57 10.31 -5.66 -10.09
C ASN A 57 9.12 -4.70 -10.30
N CYS A 58 7.94 -5.10 -9.84
CA CYS A 58 6.70 -4.38 -10.10
C CYS A 58 6.47 -3.13 -9.25
N GLN A 59 7.19 -2.94 -8.14
CA GLN A 59 6.96 -1.77 -7.27
C GLN A 59 7.28 -0.42 -7.94
N HIS A 60 7.98 -0.44 -9.08
CA HIS A 60 8.36 0.76 -9.83
C HIS A 60 7.50 0.98 -11.07
N ILE A 61 6.60 0.05 -11.38
CA ILE A 61 5.75 0.14 -12.57
C ILE A 61 4.40 0.64 -12.13
N GLU A 62 3.89 1.64 -12.85
CA GLU A 62 2.49 2.02 -12.71
C GLU A 62 1.62 0.81 -13.08
N PRO A 63 0.61 0.44 -12.29
CA PRO A 63 -0.19 -0.75 -12.53
C PRO A 63 -1.19 -0.52 -13.67
N THR A 64 -0.67 -0.26 -14.88
CA THR A 64 -1.40 -0.08 -16.13
C THR A 64 -0.74 -0.93 -17.23
N PRO A 65 -1.51 -1.44 -18.20
CA PRO A 65 -0.97 -2.18 -19.34
C PRO A 65 0.13 -1.40 -20.08
N LYS A 66 -0.10 -0.10 -20.30
CA LYS A 66 0.83 0.80 -21.01
C LYS A 66 2.19 0.89 -20.31
N ALA A 67 2.22 1.08 -18.99
CA ALA A 67 3.47 1.16 -18.25
C ALA A 67 4.21 -0.18 -18.20
N PHE A 68 3.47 -1.30 -18.09
CA PHE A 68 4.05 -2.63 -18.14
C PHE A 68 4.70 -2.94 -19.50
N ILE A 69 3.99 -2.67 -20.60
CA ILE A 69 4.51 -2.81 -21.98
C ILE A 69 5.76 -1.95 -22.16
N LYS A 70 5.74 -0.69 -21.72
CA LYS A 70 6.88 0.22 -21.80
C LYS A 70 8.10 -0.27 -21.01
N LYS A 71 7.91 -0.87 -19.84
CA LYS A 71 9.03 -1.45 -19.09
C LYS A 71 9.61 -2.66 -19.81
N LEU A 72 8.77 -3.51 -20.40
CA LEU A 72 9.22 -4.65 -21.19
C LEU A 72 9.95 -4.24 -22.47
N SER A 73 9.42 -3.27 -23.23
CA SER A 73 10.06 -2.76 -24.44
C SER A 73 11.44 -2.16 -24.18
N GLN A 74 11.63 -1.50 -23.03
CA GLN A 74 12.93 -1.03 -22.56
C GLN A 74 13.90 -2.18 -22.27
N LEU A 75 13.42 -3.29 -21.71
CA LEU A 75 14.26 -4.47 -21.45
C LEU A 75 14.65 -5.21 -22.74
N THR A 76 13.79 -5.18 -23.75
CA THR A 76 14.00 -5.86 -25.04
C THR A 76 14.53 -4.95 -26.14
N ASN A 77 14.69 -3.65 -25.87
CA ASN A 77 15.08 -2.61 -26.83
C ASN A 77 14.22 -2.59 -28.11
N CYS A 78 12.89 -2.63 -27.95
CA CYS A 78 11.95 -2.58 -29.07
C CYS A 78 10.91 -1.47 -28.91
N GLU A 79 9.95 -1.40 -29.83
CA GLU A 79 8.82 -0.48 -29.74
C GLU A 79 7.83 -0.88 -28.63
N ASP A 80 7.07 0.10 -28.12
CA ASP A 80 6.12 -0.02 -27.01
C ASP A 80 4.82 -0.74 -27.42
N ASN A 81 4.91 -1.95 -27.98
CA ASN A 81 3.75 -2.80 -28.29
C ASN A 81 4.08 -4.30 -28.17
N LEU A 82 3.05 -5.11 -27.88
CA LEU A 82 3.21 -6.55 -27.62
C LEU A 82 3.79 -7.31 -28.82
N SER A 83 3.42 -6.94 -30.05
CA SER A 83 3.90 -7.61 -31.27
C SER A 83 5.40 -7.42 -31.46
N SER A 84 5.90 -6.19 -31.31
CA SER A 84 7.33 -5.87 -31.39
C SER A 84 8.12 -6.55 -30.28
N ILE A 85 7.58 -6.59 -29.05
CA ILE A 85 8.20 -7.31 -27.93
C ILE A 85 8.29 -8.81 -28.25
N CYS A 86 7.19 -9.43 -28.68
CA CYS A 86 7.11 -10.85 -29.02
C CYS A 86 8.11 -11.25 -30.12
N CYS A 87 8.32 -10.39 -31.12
CA CYS A 87 9.32 -10.61 -32.17
C CYS A 87 10.78 -10.37 -31.71
N SER A 88 11.00 -9.56 -30.69
CA SER A 88 12.34 -9.20 -30.20
C SER A 88 12.97 -10.21 -29.24
N ILE A 89 12.15 -11.06 -28.63
CA ILE A 89 12.59 -12.04 -27.63
C ILE A 89 12.92 -13.40 -28.26
N ALA A 90 13.85 -14.12 -27.65
CA ALA A 90 14.16 -15.48 -28.06
C ALA A 90 13.01 -16.44 -27.66
N PRO A 91 12.76 -17.51 -28.43
CA PRO A 91 11.78 -18.52 -28.03
C PRO A 91 12.12 -19.13 -26.66
N LYS A 92 11.08 -19.38 -25.87
CA LYS A 92 11.17 -19.90 -24.49
C LYS A 92 11.92 -18.96 -23.52
N THR A 93 11.86 -17.65 -23.75
CA THR A 93 12.31 -16.67 -22.76
C THR A 93 11.40 -16.74 -21.53
N ILE A 94 11.96 -16.61 -20.32
CA ILE A 94 11.19 -16.61 -19.08
C ILE A 94 11.13 -15.19 -18.54
N LEU A 95 9.93 -14.67 -18.37
CA LEU A 95 9.70 -13.43 -17.64
C LEU A 95 9.50 -13.77 -16.16
N VAL A 96 10.39 -13.27 -15.31
CA VAL A 96 10.30 -13.39 -13.86
C VAL A 96 9.83 -12.05 -13.29
N ILE A 97 8.66 -12.08 -12.64
CA ILE A 97 8.04 -10.93 -12.00
C ILE A 97 8.07 -11.10 -10.48
N ASP A 98 8.64 -10.15 -9.75
CA ASP A 98 8.56 -10.13 -8.28
C ASP A 98 7.65 -9.00 -7.78
N GLN A 99 7.13 -9.18 -6.57
CA GLN A 99 6.16 -8.28 -5.92
C GLN A 99 4.91 -8.06 -6.78
N PHE A 100 4.39 -9.16 -7.31
CA PHE A 100 3.25 -9.21 -8.23
C PHE A 100 1.98 -8.54 -7.68
N GLU A 101 1.84 -8.44 -6.34
CA GLU A 101 0.74 -7.69 -5.74
C GLU A 101 0.66 -6.23 -6.20
N SER A 102 1.78 -5.63 -6.63
CA SER A 102 1.80 -4.28 -7.20
C SER A 102 1.08 -4.18 -8.55
N LEU A 103 0.88 -5.30 -9.26
CA LEU A 103 0.16 -5.37 -10.53
C LEU A 103 -1.26 -5.93 -10.40
N ASN A 104 -1.81 -6.02 -9.18
CA ASN A 104 -3.16 -6.56 -8.94
C ASN A 104 -4.22 -5.95 -9.87
N LEU A 105 -4.13 -4.65 -10.19
CA LEU A 105 -5.08 -3.98 -11.08
C LEU A 105 -5.03 -4.51 -12.52
N ILE A 106 -3.90 -5.03 -13.00
CA ILE A 106 -3.74 -5.49 -14.39
C ILE A 106 -3.63 -7.01 -14.50
N GLU A 107 -3.90 -7.76 -13.45
CA GLU A 107 -3.80 -9.23 -13.47
C GLU A 107 -4.75 -9.85 -14.51
N THR A 108 -5.99 -9.35 -14.62
CA THR A 108 -6.92 -9.80 -15.67
C THR A 108 -6.35 -9.52 -17.07
N TRP A 109 -5.76 -8.35 -17.30
CA TRP A 109 -5.12 -8.01 -18.56
C TRP A 109 -3.92 -8.91 -18.87
N LEU A 110 -3.08 -9.19 -17.86
CA LEU A 110 -1.96 -10.10 -17.99
C LEU A 110 -2.43 -11.49 -18.44
N ARG A 111 -3.51 -11.98 -17.85
CA ARG A 111 -4.10 -13.27 -18.19
C ARG A 111 -4.78 -13.27 -19.56
N ARG A 112 -5.62 -12.29 -19.87
CA ARG A 112 -6.50 -12.32 -21.06
C ARG A 112 -5.87 -11.75 -22.33
N GLU A 113 -4.84 -10.93 -22.20
CA GLU A 113 -4.20 -10.29 -23.34
C GLU A 113 -2.72 -10.63 -23.40
N PHE A 114 -1.95 -10.32 -22.36
CA PHE A 114 -0.49 -10.47 -22.41
C PHE A 114 -0.04 -11.91 -22.65
N VAL A 115 -0.50 -12.87 -21.84
CA VAL A 115 -0.08 -14.28 -21.95
C VAL A 115 -0.49 -14.89 -23.31
N PRO A 116 -1.72 -14.72 -23.81
CA PRO A 116 -2.11 -15.11 -25.17
C PRO A 116 -1.19 -14.56 -26.27
N HIS A 117 -0.90 -13.25 -26.24
CA HIS A 117 -0.06 -12.62 -27.26
C HIS A 117 1.40 -13.09 -27.23
N MET A 118 1.84 -13.62 -26.09
CA MET A 118 3.20 -14.09 -25.85
C MET A 118 3.35 -15.61 -25.98
N HIS A 119 2.26 -16.31 -26.31
CA HIS A 119 2.21 -17.76 -26.34
C HIS A 119 3.30 -18.36 -27.25
N GLY A 120 4.00 -19.37 -26.75
CA GLY A 120 5.10 -20.05 -27.45
C GLY A 120 6.44 -19.30 -27.47
N GLN A 121 6.45 -17.99 -27.25
CA GLN A 121 7.70 -17.20 -27.18
C GLN A 121 8.18 -17.00 -25.75
N LEU A 122 7.25 -16.75 -24.82
CA LEU A 122 7.56 -16.39 -23.45
C LEU A 122 6.73 -17.19 -22.44
N ARG A 123 7.39 -17.62 -21.37
CA ARG A 123 6.76 -18.22 -20.19
C ARG A 123 6.90 -17.29 -18.99
N LEU A 124 5.97 -17.37 -18.06
CA LEU A 124 5.84 -16.41 -16.96
C LEU A 124 6.06 -17.09 -15.61
N ILE A 125 6.93 -16.53 -14.78
CA ILE A 125 7.01 -16.82 -13.35
C ILE A 125 6.69 -15.54 -12.61
N PHE A 126 5.75 -15.56 -11.68
CA PHE A 126 5.49 -14.41 -10.81
C PHE A 126 5.47 -14.79 -9.33
N SER A 127 5.90 -13.85 -8.48
CA SER A 127 5.96 -13.99 -7.03
C SER A 127 5.16 -12.89 -6.35
N GLY A 128 4.25 -13.26 -5.45
CA GLY A 128 3.46 -12.31 -4.67
C GLY A 128 3.21 -12.73 -3.22
N ARG A 129 2.56 -11.86 -2.44
CA ARG A 129 2.13 -12.22 -1.06
C ARG A 129 0.87 -13.08 -1.04
N ILE A 130 -0.01 -12.78 -1.97
CA ILE A 130 -1.38 -13.28 -2.05
C ILE A 130 -1.45 -14.42 -3.05
N HIS A 131 -2.39 -15.34 -2.86
CA HIS A 131 -2.65 -16.39 -3.83
C HIS A 131 -3.08 -15.78 -5.18
N PRO A 132 -2.56 -16.26 -6.32
CA PRO A 132 -2.98 -15.80 -7.64
C PRO A 132 -4.49 -15.94 -7.90
N ASP A 133 -5.08 -15.22 -8.85
CA ASP A 133 -6.53 -15.27 -9.07
C ASP A 133 -6.94 -16.70 -9.48
N ARG A 134 -8.05 -17.22 -8.95
CA ARG A 134 -8.55 -18.54 -9.32
C ARG A 134 -8.90 -18.62 -10.81
N GLN A 135 -9.16 -17.49 -11.47
CA GLN A 135 -9.39 -17.43 -12.90
C GLN A 135 -8.21 -17.94 -13.74
N TRP A 136 -6.97 -17.93 -13.22
CA TRP A 136 -5.84 -18.60 -13.88
C TRP A 136 -6.05 -20.11 -14.06
N VAL A 137 -6.78 -20.75 -13.14
CA VAL A 137 -7.10 -22.19 -13.19
C VAL A 137 -8.43 -22.43 -13.90
N ILE A 138 -9.44 -21.60 -13.63
CA ILE A 138 -10.81 -21.79 -14.12
C ILE A 138 -10.93 -21.46 -15.61
N ASN A 139 -10.28 -20.36 -16.04
CA ASN A 139 -10.29 -19.86 -17.41
C ASN A 139 -8.86 -19.50 -17.84
N PRO A 140 -7.98 -20.51 -18.04
CA PRO A 140 -6.62 -20.26 -18.49
C PRO A 140 -6.61 -19.69 -19.92
N PRO A 141 -5.68 -18.79 -20.24
CA PRO A 141 -5.51 -18.26 -21.60
C PRO A 141 -5.05 -19.34 -22.57
N ASP A 142 -5.69 -19.48 -23.74
CA ASP A 142 -5.28 -20.36 -24.85
C ASP A 142 -4.89 -21.81 -24.46
N ASN A 143 -5.59 -22.40 -23.48
CA ASN A 143 -5.26 -23.72 -22.90
C ASN A 143 -3.87 -23.79 -22.24
N SER A 144 -3.30 -22.66 -21.85
CA SER A 144 -2.04 -22.59 -21.09
C SER A 144 -2.14 -23.36 -19.79
N GLU A 145 -1.02 -23.95 -19.38
CA GLU A 145 -0.92 -24.63 -18.10
C GLU A 145 -0.45 -23.65 -17.01
N PHE A 146 -1.31 -23.43 -16.02
CA PHE A 146 -0.98 -22.66 -14.83
C PHE A 146 -0.71 -23.58 -13.64
N ARG A 147 0.43 -23.38 -12.97
CA ARG A 147 0.76 -24.04 -11.70
C ARG A 147 1.08 -23.01 -10.63
N CYS A 148 0.70 -23.27 -9.39
CA CYS A 148 1.06 -22.41 -8.27
C CYS A 148 1.65 -23.17 -7.09
N MET A 149 2.49 -22.50 -6.30
CA MET A 149 3.09 -23.04 -5.09
C MET A 149 3.05 -22.02 -3.96
N LYS A 150 2.59 -22.48 -2.78
CA LYS A 150 2.76 -21.74 -1.54
C LYS A 150 4.17 -21.95 -0.99
N LEU A 151 4.95 -20.88 -0.89
CA LEU A 151 6.23 -20.90 -0.19
C LEU A 151 5.99 -20.85 1.31
N ASN A 152 6.23 -21.98 1.98
CA ASN A 152 6.12 -22.11 3.43
C ASN A 152 7.45 -21.72 4.11
N SER A 153 7.44 -21.58 5.45
CA SER A 153 8.67 -21.44 6.24
C SER A 153 9.64 -22.61 6.00
N LEU A 154 10.92 -22.40 6.29
CA LEU A 154 11.92 -23.46 6.19
C LEU A 154 11.57 -24.62 7.11
N SER A 155 11.83 -25.85 6.65
CA SER A 155 11.73 -27.02 7.52
C SER A 155 12.71 -26.91 8.69
N PHE A 156 12.47 -27.67 9.76
CA PHE A 156 13.33 -27.61 10.95
C PHE A 156 14.82 -27.88 10.61
N SER A 157 15.09 -28.90 9.79
CA SER A 157 16.45 -29.24 9.36
C SER A 157 17.06 -28.15 8.47
N ALA A 158 16.27 -27.59 7.54
CA ALA A 158 16.73 -26.51 6.66
C ALA A 158 17.05 -25.23 7.44
N ALA A 159 16.23 -24.86 8.43
CA ALA A 159 16.44 -23.70 9.27
C ALA A 159 17.69 -23.84 10.17
N VAL A 160 17.92 -25.02 10.75
CA VAL A 160 19.13 -25.29 11.53
C VAL A 160 20.37 -25.23 10.62
N SER A 161 20.31 -25.86 9.44
CA SER A 161 21.41 -25.81 8.47
C SER A 161 21.69 -24.37 8.03
N TYR A 162 20.65 -23.57 7.82
CA TYR A 162 20.78 -22.15 7.50
C TYR A 162 21.52 -21.39 8.61
N LEU A 163 21.10 -21.54 9.88
CA LEU A 163 21.76 -20.86 11.01
C LEU A 163 23.20 -21.32 11.24
N GLN A 164 23.50 -22.60 11.01
CA GLN A 164 24.88 -23.11 11.08
C GLN A 164 25.79 -22.43 10.07
N THR A 165 25.28 -22.09 8.88
CA THR A 165 26.07 -21.35 7.88
C THR A 165 26.32 -19.89 8.26
N LEU A 166 25.53 -19.34 9.18
CA LEU A 166 25.77 -18.03 9.80
C LEU A 166 26.75 -18.10 10.98
N GLY A 167 27.34 -19.27 11.25
CA GLY A 167 28.34 -19.47 12.30
C GLY A 167 27.80 -19.98 13.64
N HIS A 168 26.50 -20.28 13.74
CA HIS A 168 25.92 -20.81 14.98
C HIS A 168 26.24 -22.30 15.17
N THR A 169 26.48 -22.70 16.43
CA THR A 169 26.55 -24.13 16.77
C THR A 169 25.18 -24.78 16.62
N GLN A 170 25.12 -26.11 16.49
CA GLN A 170 23.86 -26.83 16.33
C GLN A 170 22.87 -26.55 17.48
N ILE A 171 23.35 -26.45 18.73
CA ILE A 171 22.51 -26.21 19.90
C ILE A 171 21.89 -24.81 19.84
N VAL A 172 22.71 -23.79 19.53
CA VAL A 172 22.23 -22.39 19.40
C VAL A 172 21.27 -22.28 18.23
N ALA A 173 21.58 -22.92 17.09
CA ALA A 173 20.71 -22.94 15.92
C ALA A 173 19.34 -23.58 16.22
N MET A 174 19.32 -24.69 16.97
CA MET A 174 18.07 -25.31 17.41
C MET A 174 17.27 -24.40 18.35
N GLY A 175 17.94 -23.71 19.29
CA GLY A 175 17.30 -22.76 20.20
C GLY A 175 16.69 -21.56 19.47
N ILE A 176 17.41 -20.96 18.54
CA ILE A 176 16.89 -19.88 17.68
C ILE A 176 15.68 -20.39 16.87
N ASN A 177 15.77 -21.58 16.28
CA ASN A 177 14.70 -22.09 15.43
C ASN A 177 13.45 -22.56 16.19
N GLN A 178 13.58 -22.97 17.46
CA GLN A 178 12.42 -23.25 18.33
C GLN A 178 11.49 -22.04 18.45
N PHE A 179 12.04 -20.83 18.31
CA PHE A 179 11.35 -19.57 18.41
C PHE A 179 11.00 -18.97 17.04
N ALA A 180 11.92 -18.97 16.09
CA ALA A 180 11.70 -18.41 14.76
C ALA A 180 10.80 -19.29 13.86
N HIS A 181 10.54 -20.55 14.25
CA HIS A 181 9.68 -21.50 13.55
C HIS A 181 9.97 -21.60 12.03
N GLY A 182 11.25 -21.60 11.67
CA GLY A 182 11.70 -21.68 10.28
C GLY A 182 11.46 -20.43 9.44
N HIS A 183 10.93 -19.34 10.01
CA HIS A 183 10.69 -18.10 9.28
C HIS A 183 12.02 -17.38 8.99
N PRO A 184 12.44 -17.23 7.72
CA PRO A 184 13.78 -16.71 7.38
C PRO A 184 14.12 -15.36 7.98
N LEU A 185 13.22 -14.37 7.91
CA LEU A 185 13.49 -13.06 8.54
C LEU A 185 13.64 -13.17 10.07
N ALA A 186 12.80 -13.96 10.75
CA ALA A 186 12.91 -14.15 12.20
C ALA A 186 14.22 -14.88 12.55
N LEU A 187 14.65 -15.84 11.73
CA LEU A 187 15.95 -16.51 11.87
C LEU A 187 17.10 -15.51 11.75
N GLN A 188 17.05 -14.58 10.78
CA GLN A 188 18.07 -13.53 10.62
C GLN A 188 18.09 -12.55 11.79
N LEU A 189 16.93 -12.02 12.17
CA LEU A 189 16.83 -11.09 13.30
C LEU A 189 17.27 -11.74 14.62
N ALA A 190 16.86 -12.98 14.88
CA ALA A 190 17.27 -13.72 16.07
C ALA A 190 18.76 -14.08 16.04
N SER A 191 19.30 -14.43 14.87
CA SER A 191 20.74 -14.65 14.68
C SER A 191 21.53 -13.39 15.05
N SER A 192 21.14 -12.23 14.49
CA SER A 192 21.77 -10.94 14.78
C SER A 192 21.65 -10.59 16.26
N ALA A 193 20.46 -10.71 16.85
CA ALA A 193 20.21 -10.41 18.26
C ALA A 193 21.06 -11.27 19.23
N VAL A 194 21.30 -12.55 18.92
CA VAL A 194 22.14 -13.45 19.73
C VAL A 194 23.62 -13.14 19.54
N LEU A 195 24.05 -12.79 18.33
CA LEU A 195 25.44 -12.42 18.04
C LEU A 195 25.83 -11.11 18.75
N GLU A 196 24.91 -10.14 18.81
CA GLU A 196 25.15 -8.86 19.50
C GLU A 196 25.04 -8.98 21.02
N GLN A 197 24.08 -9.75 21.54
CA GLN A 197 23.87 -9.94 22.98
C GLN A 197 23.52 -11.40 23.32
N SER A 198 24.54 -12.18 23.65
CA SER A 198 24.42 -13.61 23.95
C SER A 198 23.55 -13.96 25.18
N GLN A 199 23.23 -12.97 26.03
CA GLN A 199 22.42 -13.15 27.25
C GLN A 199 20.90 -12.98 27.03
N ARG A 200 20.45 -12.61 25.82
CA ARG A 200 19.02 -12.42 25.55
C ARG A 200 18.27 -13.75 25.68
N LYS A 201 17.28 -13.77 26.57
CA LYS A 201 16.41 -14.94 26.79
C LYS A 201 15.32 -15.00 25.72
N LEU A 202 15.67 -15.48 24.53
CA LEU A 202 14.70 -15.67 23.44
C LEU A 202 13.53 -16.62 23.82
N ASN A 203 13.76 -17.53 24.77
CA ASN A 203 12.80 -18.54 25.20
C ASN A 203 11.62 -17.99 26.02
N GLU A 204 11.69 -16.73 26.49
CA GLU A 204 10.64 -16.10 27.30
C GLU A 204 9.68 -15.24 26.44
N ILE A 205 9.92 -15.13 25.13
CA ILE A 205 9.12 -14.30 24.23
C ILE A 205 7.90 -15.09 23.72
N PRO A 206 6.68 -14.52 23.76
CA PRO A 206 5.48 -15.17 23.24
C PRO A 206 5.60 -15.52 21.73
N PRO A 207 5.14 -16.70 21.27
CA PRO A 207 5.24 -17.11 19.87
C PRO A 207 4.58 -16.14 18.87
N ASN A 208 3.53 -15.44 19.28
CA ASN A 208 2.82 -14.50 18.42
C ASN A 208 3.54 -13.16 18.25
N ASP A 209 4.48 -12.84 19.15
CA ASP A 209 5.15 -11.53 19.20
C ASP A 209 6.63 -11.62 18.77
N VAL A 210 7.08 -12.80 18.37
CA VAL A 210 8.47 -13.13 18.03
C VAL A 210 9.13 -12.04 17.19
N VAL A 211 8.54 -11.76 16.04
CA VAL A 211 9.08 -10.84 15.05
C VAL A 211 9.08 -9.41 15.59
N GLN A 212 8.00 -9.01 16.26
CA GLN A 212 7.87 -7.66 16.81
C GLN A 212 8.95 -7.39 17.87
N THR A 213 9.15 -8.33 18.80
CA THR A 213 10.18 -8.21 19.84
C THR A 213 11.59 -8.22 19.25
N LEU A 214 11.86 -9.09 18.26
CA LEU A 214 13.15 -9.14 17.59
C LEU A 214 13.48 -7.84 16.84
N VAL A 215 12.49 -7.23 16.18
CA VAL A 215 12.67 -5.91 15.53
C VAL A 215 12.94 -4.83 16.58
N GLN A 216 12.25 -4.86 17.73
CA GLN A 216 12.52 -3.93 18.83
C GLN A 216 13.96 -4.06 19.34
N TYR A 217 14.43 -5.28 19.57
CA TYR A 217 15.81 -5.55 19.95
C TYR A 217 16.81 -5.01 18.94
N PHE A 218 16.61 -5.30 17.65
CA PHE A 218 17.45 -4.77 16.58
C PHE A 218 17.53 -3.23 16.60
N VAL A 219 16.40 -2.55 16.77
CA VAL A 219 16.36 -1.08 16.86
C VAL A 219 16.99 -0.54 18.15
N GLU A 220 16.95 -1.30 19.24
CA GLU A 220 17.59 -0.95 20.52
C GLU A 220 19.10 -1.09 20.50
N ASP A 221 19.63 -2.03 19.70
CA ASP A 221 21.08 -2.25 19.57
C ASP A 221 21.80 -1.14 18.78
N ILE A 222 21.05 -0.34 18.01
CA ILE A 222 21.58 0.84 17.32
C ILE A 222 21.90 1.93 18.34
N LYS A 223 23.19 2.05 18.68
CA LYS A 223 23.71 3.00 19.69
C LYS A 223 23.70 4.46 19.23
N ASP A 224 23.87 4.69 17.94
CA ASP A 224 23.83 6.04 17.36
C ASP A 224 22.38 6.52 17.27
N HIS A 225 22.07 7.57 18.04
CA HIS A 225 20.73 8.15 18.09
C HIS A 225 20.30 8.77 16.76
N GLN A 226 21.21 9.37 15.99
CA GLN A 226 20.87 9.98 14.71
C GLN A 226 20.61 8.89 13.66
N LEU A 227 21.41 7.82 13.65
CA LEU A 227 21.16 6.66 12.78
C LEU A 227 19.84 5.97 13.12
N LYS A 228 19.52 5.84 14.42
CA LYS A 228 18.22 5.33 14.86
C LYS A 228 17.06 6.19 14.38
N GLN A 229 17.16 7.52 14.47
CA GLN A 229 16.15 8.43 13.93
C GLN A 229 16.02 8.33 12.41
N ALA A 230 17.14 8.17 11.70
CA ALA A 230 17.15 7.95 10.26
C ALA A 230 16.43 6.64 9.87
N LEU A 231 16.61 5.58 10.67
CA LEU A 231 15.90 4.31 10.50
C LEU A 231 14.40 4.46 10.76
N GLU A 232 14.02 5.16 11.84
CA GLU A 232 12.63 5.48 12.19
C GLU A 232 11.95 6.29 11.06
N ALA A 233 12.62 7.31 10.51
CA ALA A 233 12.13 8.08 9.37
C ALA A 233 11.94 7.20 8.12
N THR A 234 12.90 6.33 7.83
CA THR A 234 12.83 5.38 6.70
C THR A 234 11.63 4.43 6.81
N ALA A 235 11.15 4.14 8.03
CA ALA A 235 10.00 3.27 8.23
C ALA A 235 8.64 3.93 7.90
N ILE A 236 8.60 5.26 7.85
CA ILE A 236 7.36 6.04 7.63
C ILE A 236 7.06 6.22 6.15
N VAL A 237 8.08 6.26 5.30
CA VAL A 237 7.96 6.46 3.86
C VAL A 237 8.10 5.15 3.08
N ARG A 238 7.59 5.12 1.84
CA ARG A 238 7.72 3.96 0.94
C ARG A 238 9.19 3.64 0.68
N ARG A 239 9.97 4.69 0.39
CA ARG A 239 11.41 4.71 0.11
C ARG A 239 12.02 6.00 0.64
N ILE A 240 13.31 5.96 0.93
CA ILE A 240 14.09 7.12 1.37
C ILE A 240 15.24 7.37 0.39
N TYR A 241 15.52 8.64 0.11
CA TYR A 241 16.68 9.13 -0.63
C TYR A 241 17.23 10.33 0.13
N GLU A 242 18.47 10.72 -0.13
CA GLU A 242 19.18 11.71 0.68
C GLU A 242 18.38 13.02 0.90
N PRO A 243 17.90 13.73 -0.13
CA PRO A 243 17.06 14.92 0.06
C PRO A 243 15.85 14.71 0.98
N LEU A 244 15.13 13.59 0.82
CA LEU A 244 13.97 13.25 1.63
C LEU A 244 14.36 12.96 3.08
N LEU A 245 15.46 12.24 3.31
CA LEU A 245 15.97 11.99 4.66
C LEU A 245 16.35 13.30 5.36
N THR A 246 17.09 14.16 4.67
CA THR A 246 17.51 15.47 5.16
C THR A 246 16.30 16.32 5.54
N ALA A 247 15.29 16.39 4.65
CA ALA A 247 14.06 17.13 4.89
C ALA A 247 13.25 16.57 6.07
N MET A 248 13.08 15.25 6.16
CA MET A 248 12.34 14.60 7.25
C MET A 248 13.01 14.83 8.61
N LEU A 249 14.33 14.64 8.69
CA LEU A 249 15.09 14.84 9.92
C LEU A 249 15.29 16.32 10.26
N ASN A 250 15.15 17.22 9.28
CA ASN A 250 15.43 18.65 9.39
C ASN A 250 16.86 18.90 9.91
N VAL A 251 17.82 18.34 9.19
CA VAL A 251 19.26 18.44 9.46
C VAL A 251 19.99 19.11 8.29
N GLU A 252 21.24 19.51 8.50
CA GLU A 252 22.09 20.01 7.43
C GLU A 252 22.38 18.91 6.38
N GLU A 253 22.59 19.31 5.12
CA GLU A 253 22.78 18.39 3.98
C GLU A 253 23.94 17.40 4.20
N ASN A 254 25.06 17.87 4.74
CA ASN A 254 26.22 17.04 5.07
C ASN A 254 25.90 15.94 6.11
N VAL A 255 25.05 16.24 7.10
CA VAL A 255 24.60 15.27 8.10
C VAL A 255 23.64 14.27 7.46
N GLY A 256 22.71 14.75 6.63
CA GLY A 256 21.78 13.92 5.87
C GLY A 256 22.49 12.91 4.97
N ALA A 257 23.50 13.35 4.21
CA ALA A 257 24.32 12.50 3.36
C ALA A 257 25.09 11.43 4.17
N CYS A 258 25.67 11.81 5.32
CA CYS A 258 26.33 10.85 6.21
C CYS A 258 25.36 9.78 6.73
N LEU A 259 24.15 10.19 7.15
CA LEU A 259 23.13 9.26 7.65
C LEU A 259 22.59 8.35 6.55
N TYR A 260 22.40 8.87 5.33
CA TYR A 260 21.97 8.07 4.18
C TYR A 260 22.97 6.95 3.86
N ASN A 261 24.27 7.28 3.84
CA ASN A 261 25.34 6.29 3.65
C ASN A 261 25.43 5.29 4.82
N ALA A 262 25.18 5.73 6.07
CA ALA A 262 25.14 4.82 7.20
C ALA A 262 23.92 3.87 7.14
N LEU A 263 22.77 4.36 6.68
CA LEU A 263 21.57 3.53 6.47
C LEU A 263 21.79 2.45 5.40
N SER A 264 22.54 2.75 4.33
CA SER A 264 22.77 1.79 3.24
C SER A 264 23.58 0.56 3.65
N GLU A 265 24.29 0.63 4.77
CA GLU A 265 25.11 -0.47 5.32
C GLU A 265 24.32 -1.36 6.31
N ILE A 266 23.09 -1.01 6.66
CA ILE A 266 22.26 -1.80 7.57
C ILE A 266 21.72 -3.04 6.84
N GLU A 267 21.88 -4.24 7.44
CA GLU A 267 21.55 -5.55 6.82
C GLU A 267 20.10 -5.66 6.30
N PHE A 268 19.15 -4.96 6.93
CA PHE A 268 17.71 -5.01 6.58
C PHE A 268 17.23 -3.82 5.73
N VAL A 269 18.16 -2.96 5.29
CA VAL A 269 17.88 -1.89 4.34
C VAL A 269 18.15 -2.41 2.93
N GLU A 270 17.10 -2.40 2.11
CA GLU A 270 17.13 -2.84 0.72
C GLU A 270 17.51 -1.67 -0.19
N HIS A 271 18.47 -1.92 -1.08
CA HIS A 271 18.85 -1.02 -2.16
C HIS A 271 17.90 -1.16 -3.34
N ARG A 272 17.34 -0.04 -3.80
CA ARG A 272 16.45 0.04 -4.96
C ARG A 272 17.02 0.98 -6.02
N GLU A 273 16.51 0.89 -7.24
CA GLU A 273 16.86 1.82 -8.33
C GLU A 273 16.58 3.29 -7.94
N ASP A 274 15.62 3.53 -7.05
CA ASP A 274 15.11 4.85 -6.69
C ASP A 274 15.37 5.26 -5.22
N GLY A 275 16.22 4.53 -4.49
CA GLY A 275 16.62 4.87 -3.12
C GLY A 275 16.74 3.65 -2.20
N LEU A 276 16.66 3.87 -0.91
CA LEU A 276 16.68 2.84 0.13
C LEU A 276 15.27 2.55 0.63
N SER A 277 15.04 1.33 1.11
CA SER A 277 13.79 0.99 1.79
C SER A 277 14.02 -0.04 2.88
N LEU A 278 13.20 -0.02 3.92
CA LEU A 278 13.19 -1.12 4.88
C LEU A 278 12.36 -2.29 4.37
N HIS A 279 12.82 -3.50 4.71
CA HIS A 279 12.01 -4.71 4.58
C HIS A 279 10.65 -4.51 5.27
N ASP A 280 9.55 -4.89 4.61
CA ASP A 280 8.20 -4.45 4.99
C ASP A 280 7.78 -4.82 6.41
N ILE A 281 8.22 -5.98 6.91
CA ILE A 281 7.96 -6.38 8.29
C ILE A 281 8.60 -5.39 9.29
N LEU A 282 9.87 -5.02 9.09
CA LEU A 282 10.55 -4.03 9.94
C LEU A 282 9.86 -2.68 9.81
N LYS A 283 9.57 -2.27 8.57
CA LYS A 283 8.86 -1.03 8.25
C LYS A 283 7.55 -0.93 9.03
N ASN A 284 6.70 -1.96 8.96
CA ASN A 284 5.41 -2.00 9.64
C ASN A 284 5.55 -1.96 11.17
N VAL A 285 6.49 -2.73 11.75
CA VAL A 285 6.69 -2.76 13.20
C VAL A 285 7.25 -1.43 13.71
N ILE A 286 8.27 -0.86 13.05
CA ILE A 286 8.88 0.41 13.46
C ILE A 286 7.86 1.55 13.28
N SER A 287 7.15 1.60 12.16
CA SER A 287 6.12 2.61 11.90
C SER A 287 4.97 2.54 12.91
N ALA A 288 4.44 1.34 13.19
CA ALA A 288 3.40 1.16 14.21
C ALA A 288 3.89 1.55 15.61
N ASN A 289 5.15 1.22 15.95
CA ASN A 289 5.75 1.63 17.21
C ASN A 289 5.91 3.15 17.32
N MET A 290 6.37 3.80 16.24
CA MET A 290 6.49 5.26 16.15
C MET A 290 5.14 5.94 16.32
N LYS A 291 4.11 5.46 15.62
CA LYS A 291 2.75 5.99 15.74
C LYS A 291 2.19 5.86 17.16
N SER A 292 2.49 4.77 17.86
CA SER A 292 1.99 4.54 19.22
C SER A 292 2.80 5.24 20.31
N GLN A 293 4.12 5.24 20.22
CA GLN A 293 5.01 5.72 21.27
C GLN A 293 5.47 7.17 21.07
N TYR A 294 5.57 7.61 19.81
CA TYR A 294 6.09 8.92 19.44
C TYR A 294 5.19 9.60 18.37
N PRO A 295 3.87 9.75 18.61
CA PRO A 295 2.92 10.19 17.59
C PRO A 295 3.24 11.58 17.01
N ILE A 296 3.79 12.50 17.82
CA ILE A 296 4.16 13.83 17.34
C ILE A 296 5.35 13.77 16.37
N ARG A 297 6.39 12.99 16.70
CA ARG A 297 7.53 12.78 15.80
C ARG A 297 7.10 12.08 14.51
N TYR A 298 6.21 11.09 14.63
CA TYR A 298 5.60 10.40 13.51
C TYR A 298 4.90 11.38 12.55
N CYS A 299 4.01 12.24 13.07
CA CYS A 299 3.31 13.25 12.28
C CYS A 299 4.27 14.30 11.69
N GLN A 300 5.29 14.74 12.43
CA GLN A 300 6.31 15.67 11.91
C GLN A 300 7.08 15.08 10.73
N TYR A 301 7.51 13.81 10.83
CA TYR A 301 8.19 13.12 9.74
C TYR A 301 7.26 12.96 8.51
N ARG A 302 5.99 12.60 8.72
CA ARG A 302 5.00 12.55 7.64
C ARG A 302 4.76 13.91 6.99
N HIS A 303 4.62 14.98 7.77
CA HIS A 303 4.42 16.33 7.25
C HIS A 303 5.59 16.79 6.39
N ARG A 304 6.83 16.67 6.90
CA ARG A 304 8.03 17.07 6.14
C ARG A 304 8.20 16.24 4.86
N ALA A 305 7.92 14.94 4.92
CA ALA A 305 7.90 14.09 3.74
C ALA A 305 6.85 14.54 2.73
N CYS A 306 5.62 14.81 3.20
CA CYS A 306 4.52 15.30 2.38
C CYS A 306 4.89 16.61 1.66
N VAL A 307 5.48 17.58 2.37
CA VAL A 307 5.89 18.87 1.78
C VAL A 307 6.89 18.66 0.63
N LEU A 308 7.98 17.93 0.88
CA LEU A 308 9.02 17.73 -0.14
C LEU A 308 8.49 16.93 -1.35
N LEU A 309 7.77 15.82 -1.11
CA LEU A 309 7.26 14.98 -2.19
C LEU A 309 6.29 15.74 -3.10
N ASN A 310 5.46 16.63 -2.52
CA ASN A 310 4.56 17.46 -3.30
C ASN A 310 5.29 18.54 -4.10
N GLU A 311 6.36 19.12 -3.55
CA GLU A 311 7.21 20.07 -4.26
C GLU A 311 7.92 19.40 -5.45
N GLU A 312 8.52 18.23 -5.25
CA GLU A 312 9.20 17.48 -6.30
C GLU A 312 8.24 16.98 -7.38
N MET A 313 7.04 16.52 -6.98
CA MET A 313 6.03 16.04 -7.93
C MET A 313 5.61 17.14 -8.93
N ARG A 314 5.43 18.38 -8.46
CA ARG A 314 5.05 19.54 -9.31
C ARG A 314 6.09 19.86 -10.40
N HIS A 315 7.35 19.53 -10.16
CA HIS A 315 8.45 19.80 -11.09
C HIS A 315 8.91 18.56 -11.87
N SER A 316 8.25 17.42 -11.64
CA SER A 316 8.64 16.15 -12.24
C SER A 316 8.10 15.97 -13.66
N SER A 317 8.79 15.15 -14.46
CA SER A 317 8.28 14.77 -15.78
C SER A 317 7.12 13.76 -15.66
N PRO A 318 6.22 13.68 -16.65
CA PRO A 318 5.13 12.69 -16.64
C PRO A 318 5.58 11.24 -16.43
N SER A 319 6.78 10.89 -16.93
CA SER A 319 7.35 9.55 -16.77
C SER A 319 7.76 9.19 -15.33
N GLN A 320 7.91 10.20 -14.47
CA GLN A 320 8.29 10.03 -13.06
C GLN A 320 7.11 10.26 -12.10
N LEU A 321 5.97 10.74 -12.59
CA LEU A 321 4.81 11.07 -11.74
C LEU A 321 4.41 9.88 -10.86
N TRP A 322 4.26 8.68 -11.43
CA TRP A 322 3.89 7.48 -10.68
C TRP A 322 4.77 7.21 -9.45
N ARG A 323 6.08 7.45 -9.56
CA ARG A 323 7.01 7.26 -8.44
C ARG A 323 6.62 8.13 -7.24
N TYR A 324 6.26 9.39 -7.49
CA TYR A 324 5.80 10.32 -6.46
C TYR A 324 4.36 10.03 -6.03
N THR A 325 3.45 9.70 -6.96
CA THR A 325 2.08 9.28 -6.62
C THR A 325 2.09 8.10 -5.67
N ALA A 326 2.93 7.10 -5.92
CA ALA A 326 3.06 5.93 -5.07
C ALA A 326 3.63 6.28 -3.69
N ASP A 327 4.55 7.26 -3.60
CA ASP A 327 5.06 7.78 -2.32
C ASP A 327 3.97 8.51 -1.53
N ILE A 328 3.15 9.32 -2.21
CA ILE A 328 2.02 10.05 -1.60
C ILE A 328 0.94 9.06 -1.13
N ILE A 329 0.47 8.13 -1.99
CA ILE A 329 -0.55 7.14 -1.61
C ILE A 329 -0.06 6.29 -0.43
N TYR A 330 1.23 5.97 -0.37
CA TYR A 330 1.81 5.23 0.76
C TYR A 330 1.72 6.01 2.08
N LEU A 331 1.88 7.34 2.03
CA LEU A 331 1.80 8.21 3.19
C LEU A 331 0.36 8.47 3.67
N VAL A 332 -0.66 8.20 2.83
CA VAL A 332 -2.08 8.37 3.21
C VAL A 332 -2.48 7.29 4.23
N GLU A 333 -2.97 7.72 5.39
CA GLU A 333 -3.52 6.82 6.41
C GLU A 333 -5.05 6.68 6.32
N ASN A 334 -5.74 7.59 5.65
CA ASN A 334 -7.17 7.45 5.39
C ASN A 334 -7.46 6.11 4.70
N SER A 335 -8.10 5.21 5.44
CA SER A 335 -8.36 3.84 4.99
C SER A 335 -9.22 3.76 3.73
N VAL A 336 -10.09 4.75 3.47
CA VAL A 336 -10.93 4.81 2.27
C VAL A 336 -10.07 5.07 1.04
N ILE A 337 -9.20 6.09 1.10
CA ILE A 337 -8.30 6.44 0.00
C ILE A 337 -7.29 5.33 -0.23
N ARG A 338 -6.68 4.81 0.84
CA ARG A 338 -5.71 3.71 0.73
C ARG A 338 -6.36 2.46 0.15
N SER A 339 -7.54 2.07 0.62
CA SER A 339 -8.25 0.89 0.10
C SER A 339 -8.69 1.06 -1.35
N ALA A 340 -8.91 2.30 -1.80
CA ALA A 340 -9.26 2.58 -3.19
C ALA A 340 -8.13 2.25 -4.17
N PHE A 341 -6.86 2.39 -3.78
CA PHE A 341 -5.70 2.04 -4.62
C PHE A 341 -5.06 0.70 -4.24
N PHE A 342 -5.07 0.37 -2.95
CA PHE A 342 -4.41 -0.78 -2.35
C PHE A 342 -5.32 -1.43 -1.29
N PRO A 343 -6.35 -2.18 -1.71
CA PRO A 343 -7.32 -2.81 -0.82
C PRO A 343 -6.60 -3.75 0.19
N PRO A 344 -6.90 -3.65 1.50
CA PRO A 344 -6.21 -4.41 2.53
C PRO A 344 -6.61 -5.90 2.58
N PHE A 345 -7.69 -6.31 1.89
CA PHE A 345 -8.23 -7.66 1.99
C PHE A 345 -8.31 -8.39 0.66
N ASP A 346 -7.45 -9.40 0.61
CA ASP A 346 -7.44 -10.58 -0.24
C ASP A 346 -8.71 -11.42 -0.03
N GLN A 347 -9.81 -10.99 -0.62
CA GLN A 347 -10.86 -11.90 -1.02
C GLN A 347 -10.97 -11.79 -2.53
N ARG A 348 -10.02 -12.40 -3.24
CA ARG A 348 -10.11 -12.72 -4.69
C ARG A 348 -11.25 -13.72 -4.97
N GLU A 349 -12.40 -13.50 -4.31
CA GLU A 349 -13.66 -14.19 -4.53
C GLU A 349 -14.28 -13.74 -5.86
N TYR A 350 -14.00 -12.50 -6.25
CA TYR A 350 -14.49 -11.89 -7.48
C TYR A 350 -13.34 -11.52 -8.42
N SER A 351 -13.54 -11.80 -9.70
CA SER A 351 -12.73 -11.28 -10.81
C SER A 351 -13.57 -10.33 -11.63
N VAL A 352 -12.96 -9.24 -12.09
CA VAL A 352 -13.56 -8.33 -13.06
C VAL A 352 -12.97 -8.60 -14.42
N GLU A 353 -13.82 -8.70 -15.45
CA GLU A 353 -13.38 -8.90 -16.83
C GLU A 353 -14.22 -8.07 -17.81
N PRO A 354 -13.65 -7.64 -18.94
CA PRO A 354 -14.44 -7.09 -20.05
C PRO A 354 -15.54 -8.08 -20.45
N ALA A 355 -16.75 -7.56 -20.67
CA ALA A 355 -17.88 -8.38 -21.08
C ALA A 355 -17.73 -8.83 -22.52
N ASP A 356 -18.24 -10.02 -22.83
CA ASP A 356 -18.44 -10.52 -24.18
C ASP A 356 -19.86 -11.06 -24.36
N GLU A 357 -20.21 -11.49 -25.57
CA GLU A 357 -21.57 -11.94 -25.91
C GLU A 357 -22.07 -13.08 -25.01
N ARG A 358 -21.18 -13.89 -24.43
CA ARG A 358 -21.57 -14.97 -23.51
C ARG A 358 -22.07 -14.43 -22.17
N ASN A 359 -21.75 -13.18 -21.84
CA ASN A 359 -22.19 -12.53 -20.60
C ASN A 359 -23.53 -11.81 -20.75
N ARG A 360 -24.05 -11.66 -21.98
CA ARG A 360 -25.24 -10.86 -22.27
C ARG A 360 -26.42 -11.25 -21.39
N ASP A 361 -26.84 -12.51 -21.46
CA ASP A 361 -28.05 -12.96 -20.76
C ASP A 361 -27.96 -12.74 -19.24
N ALA A 362 -26.77 -12.98 -18.66
CA ALA A 362 -26.57 -12.80 -17.23
C ALA A 362 -26.58 -11.31 -16.82
N ILE A 363 -25.96 -10.43 -17.62
CA ILE A 363 -25.95 -8.98 -17.37
C ILE A 363 -27.36 -8.41 -17.52
N PHE A 364 -28.07 -8.77 -18.58
CA PHE A 364 -29.42 -8.28 -18.82
C PHE A 364 -30.44 -8.81 -17.79
N ALA A 365 -30.26 -10.03 -17.25
CA ALA A 365 -31.05 -10.49 -16.11
C ALA A 365 -30.84 -9.62 -14.84
N ILE A 366 -29.63 -9.11 -14.61
CA ILE A 366 -29.35 -8.17 -13.51
C ILE A 366 -30.02 -6.81 -13.78
N ILE A 367 -29.95 -6.32 -15.01
CA ILE A 367 -30.61 -5.07 -15.43
C ILE A 367 -32.12 -5.18 -15.24
N GLU A 368 -32.76 -6.22 -15.76
CA GLU A 368 -34.21 -6.44 -15.63
C GLU A 368 -34.65 -6.50 -14.17
N LYS A 369 -33.83 -7.08 -13.30
CA LYS A 369 -34.13 -7.21 -11.87
C LYS A 369 -34.06 -5.87 -11.12
N HIS A 370 -33.09 -5.01 -11.45
CA HIS A 370 -32.73 -3.85 -10.62
C HIS A 370 -33.03 -2.49 -11.26
N GLU A 371 -33.26 -2.42 -12.57
CA GLU A 371 -33.50 -1.17 -13.29
C GLU A 371 -34.98 -0.93 -13.62
N ALA A 372 -35.31 0.26 -14.10
CA ALA A 372 -36.63 0.52 -14.68
C ALA A 372 -36.73 -0.15 -16.07
N PRO A 373 -37.90 -0.69 -16.50
CA PRO A 373 -38.06 -1.36 -17.78
C PRO A 373 -37.62 -0.54 -19.00
N GLU A 374 -37.77 0.77 -18.93
CA GLU A 374 -37.38 1.70 -20.00
C GLU A 374 -35.85 1.80 -20.15
N MET A 375 -35.10 1.63 -19.06
CA MET A 375 -33.64 1.62 -19.09
C MET A 375 -33.06 0.40 -19.80
N TYR A 376 -33.82 -0.70 -19.89
CA TYR A 376 -33.42 -1.90 -20.62
C TYR A 376 -33.01 -1.57 -22.06
N ARG A 377 -33.81 -0.74 -22.76
CA ARG A 377 -33.53 -0.34 -24.15
C ARG A 377 -32.28 0.50 -24.28
N VAL A 378 -31.99 1.35 -23.29
CA VAL A 378 -30.78 2.18 -23.25
C VAL A 378 -29.55 1.27 -23.13
N TYR A 379 -29.55 0.31 -22.20
CA TYR A 379 -28.46 -0.64 -22.07
C TYR A 379 -28.33 -1.58 -23.27
N GLN A 380 -29.45 -1.96 -23.90
CA GLN A 380 -29.44 -2.73 -25.15
C GLN A 380 -28.71 -1.98 -26.27
N GLN A 381 -28.97 -0.67 -26.43
CA GLN A 381 -28.26 0.14 -27.42
C GLN A 381 -26.77 0.26 -27.12
N TRP A 382 -26.40 0.45 -25.85
CA TRP A 382 -24.98 0.46 -25.44
C TRP A 382 -24.32 -0.89 -25.72
N TRP A 383 -24.98 -2.01 -25.45
CA TRP A 383 -24.45 -3.34 -25.72
C TRP A 383 -24.19 -3.56 -27.22
N GLU A 384 -25.19 -3.28 -28.05
CA GLU A 384 -25.14 -3.50 -29.50
C GLU A 384 -24.09 -2.60 -30.20
N LYS A 385 -23.91 -1.35 -29.71
CA LYS A 385 -22.99 -0.39 -30.32
C LYS A 385 -21.58 -0.43 -29.71
N GLN A 386 -21.46 -0.70 -28.41
CA GLN A 386 -20.23 -0.53 -27.62
C GLN A 386 -20.15 -1.51 -26.43
N ILE A 387 -20.14 -2.82 -26.69
CA ILE A 387 -20.00 -3.86 -25.66
C ILE A 387 -18.79 -3.67 -24.73
N ASN A 388 -17.70 -3.07 -25.23
CA ASN A 388 -16.47 -2.82 -24.47
C ASN A 388 -16.67 -1.85 -23.27
N THR A 389 -17.79 -1.15 -23.20
CA THR A 389 -18.17 -0.34 -22.03
C THR A 389 -18.60 -1.21 -20.84
N PHE A 390 -19.03 -2.44 -21.08
CA PHE A 390 -19.49 -3.36 -20.05
C PHE A 390 -18.35 -4.23 -19.53
N HIS A 391 -18.34 -4.39 -18.21
CA HIS A 391 -17.45 -5.29 -17.51
C HIS A 391 -18.28 -6.18 -16.59
N CYS A 392 -17.97 -7.47 -16.56
CA CYS A 392 -18.65 -8.46 -15.76
C CYS A 392 -17.84 -8.81 -14.52
N ILE A 393 -18.54 -9.00 -13.41
CA ILE A 393 -17.98 -9.41 -12.13
C ILE A 393 -18.34 -10.87 -11.96
N LYS A 394 -17.31 -11.73 -11.85
CA LYS A 394 -17.45 -13.17 -11.79
C LYS A 394 -17.02 -13.69 -10.44
N ASN A 395 -17.80 -14.61 -9.86
CA ASN A 395 -17.41 -15.29 -8.63
C ASN A 395 -16.38 -16.42 -8.91
N SER A 396 -15.94 -17.07 -7.84
CA SER A 396 -15.02 -18.22 -7.90
C SER A 396 -15.57 -19.46 -8.64
N SER A 397 -16.85 -19.47 -9.02
CA SER A 397 -17.49 -20.50 -9.86
C SER A 397 -17.69 -20.04 -11.30
N ASN A 398 -17.04 -18.94 -11.72
CA ASN A 398 -17.16 -18.34 -13.05
C ASN A 398 -18.55 -17.78 -13.41
N GLN A 399 -19.43 -17.60 -12.42
CA GLN A 399 -20.77 -17.07 -12.65
C GLN A 399 -20.73 -15.54 -12.59
N THR A 400 -21.40 -14.89 -13.55
CA THR A 400 -21.62 -13.44 -13.52
C THR A 400 -22.57 -13.09 -12.38
N VAL A 401 -22.04 -12.41 -11.37
CA VAL A 401 -22.75 -12.00 -10.15
C VAL A 401 -22.92 -10.48 -10.06
N GLY A 402 -22.40 -9.74 -11.04
CA GLY A 402 -22.54 -8.30 -11.14
C GLY A 402 -21.95 -7.79 -12.44
N PHE A 403 -22.15 -6.51 -12.70
CA PHE A 403 -21.52 -5.81 -13.82
C PHE A 403 -21.36 -4.33 -13.50
N TYR A 404 -20.56 -3.65 -14.31
CA TYR A 404 -20.63 -2.20 -14.45
C TYR A 404 -20.50 -1.78 -15.90
N CYS A 405 -21.03 -0.59 -16.18
CA CYS A 405 -20.89 0.10 -17.46
C CYS A 405 -20.03 1.34 -17.24
N LEU A 406 -18.85 1.34 -17.85
CA LEU A 406 -17.85 2.39 -17.77
C LEU A 406 -17.62 2.95 -19.16
N ILE A 407 -17.79 4.25 -19.30
CA ILE A 407 -17.69 4.94 -20.59
C ILE A 407 -16.52 5.92 -20.51
N LYS A 408 -15.56 5.73 -21.41
CA LYS A 408 -14.55 6.74 -21.75
C LYS A 408 -15.13 7.56 -22.92
N PRO A 409 -15.62 8.78 -22.70
CA PRO A 409 -16.38 9.52 -23.71
C PRO A 409 -15.61 9.75 -25.02
N GLY A 410 -14.28 9.81 -24.98
CA GLY A 410 -13.43 9.93 -26.16
C GLY A 410 -13.39 8.69 -27.06
N ASP A 411 -13.77 7.52 -26.54
CA ASP A 411 -13.74 6.25 -27.26
C ASP A 411 -15.10 5.90 -27.88
N VAL A 412 -16.13 6.74 -27.68
CA VAL A 412 -17.51 6.48 -28.11
C VAL A 412 -18.09 7.66 -28.88
N SER A 413 -19.12 7.43 -29.70
CA SER A 413 -19.74 8.50 -30.48
C SER A 413 -20.57 9.44 -29.60
N LEU A 414 -20.50 10.74 -29.88
CA LEU A 414 -21.34 11.75 -29.22
C LEU A 414 -22.83 11.46 -29.39
N GLU A 415 -23.23 10.86 -30.51
CA GLU A 415 -24.62 10.46 -30.74
C GLU A 415 -25.09 9.44 -29.68
N LEU A 416 -24.25 8.45 -29.34
CA LEU A 416 -24.58 7.44 -28.34
C LEU A 416 -24.66 8.05 -26.93
N ILE A 417 -23.73 8.95 -26.60
CA ILE A 417 -23.75 9.72 -25.34
C ILE A 417 -25.04 10.55 -25.23
N ASN A 418 -25.49 11.17 -26.33
CA ASN A 418 -26.67 12.02 -26.34
C ASN A 418 -27.99 11.24 -26.36
N GLN A 419 -27.98 9.96 -26.78
CA GLN A 419 -29.15 9.09 -26.80
C GLN A 419 -29.50 8.55 -25.40
N ASP A 420 -28.52 8.44 -24.50
CA ASP A 420 -28.75 8.03 -23.13
C ASP A 420 -29.13 9.25 -22.25
N PRO A 421 -30.29 9.20 -21.56
CA PRO A 421 -30.81 10.34 -20.81
C PRO A 421 -29.88 10.81 -19.68
N ILE A 422 -29.01 9.95 -19.16
CA ILE A 422 -28.14 10.30 -18.04
C ILE A 422 -26.79 10.82 -18.55
N THR A 423 -26.18 10.16 -19.53
CA THR A 423 -24.91 10.65 -20.08
C THR A 423 -25.09 11.94 -20.87
N SER A 424 -26.27 12.18 -21.45
CA SER A 424 -26.60 13.45 -22.09
C SER A 424 -26.65 14.62 -21.09
N LEU A 425 -27.18 14.41 -19.87
CA LEU A 425 -27.13 15.40 -18.79
C LEU A 425 -25.67 15.72 -18.41
N TRP A 426 -24.81 14.72 -18.32
CA TRP A 426 -23.39 14.94 -18.02
C TRP A 426 -22.65 15.67 -19.15
N ALA A 427 -22.93 15.34 -20.41
CA ALA A 427 -22.39 16.06 -21.56
C ALA A 427 -22.85 17.52 -21.59
N GLN A 428 -24.12 17.79 -21.25
CA GLN A 428 -24.64 19.16 -21.12
C GLN A 428 -23.98 19.91 -19.97
N HIS A 429 -23.82 19.27 -18.82
CA HIS A 429 -23.12 19.84 -17.67
C HIS A 429 -21.68 20.26 -18.04
N LEU A 430 -20.96 19.40 -18.74
CA LEU A 430 -19.62 19.71 -19.25
C LEU A 430 -19.62 20.85 -20.27
N SER A 431 -20.62 20.93 -21.15
CA SER A 431 -20.69 22.02 -22.14
C SER A 431 -20.95 23.40 -21.52
N ASN A 432 -21.56 23.44 -20.33
CA ASN A 432 -21.85 24.66 -19.58
C ASN A 432 -20.75 25.02 -18.57
N ASP A 433 -19.72 24.18 -18.46
CA ASP A 433 -18.64 24.31 -17.51
C ASP A 433 -17.68 25.46 -17.88
N LYS A 434 -17.28 26.24 -16.88
CA LYS A 434 -16.38 27.38 -17.07
C LYS A 434 -14.92 26.95 -17.20
N ASP A 435 -14.58 25.75 -16.73
CA ASP A 435 -13.21 25.23 -16.69
C ASP A 435 -12.76 24.57 -18.01
N ASN A 436 -13.60 24.61 -19.06
CA ASN A 436 -13.34 24.05 -20.39
C ASN A 436 -12.88 22.58 -20.36
N CYS A 437 -13.40 21.77 -19.44
CA CYS A 437 -13.10 20.35 -19.37
C CYS A 437 -13.64 19.60 -20.59
N ASN A 438 -12.77 18.88 -21.30
CA ASN A 438 -13.16 18.10 -22.48
C ASN A 438 -13.73 16.72 -22.06
N LEU A 439 -14.65 16.18 -22.85
CA LEU A 439 -15.14 14.80 -22.75
C LEU A 439 -14.01 13.75 -22.69
N ASN A 440 -12.90 13.97 -23.40
CA ASN A 440 -11.74 13.06 -23.37
C ASN A 440 -11.01 13.04 -22.02
N GLN A 441 -11.28 14.04 -21.17
CA GLN A 441 -10.72 14.18 -19.82
C GLN A 441 -11.71 13.71 -18.75
N CYS A 442 -12.82 13.08 -19.16
CA CYS A 442 -13.88 12.65 -18.28
C CYS A 442 -14.00 11.12 -18.29
N LEU A 443 -14.41 10.56 -17.16
CA LEU A 443 -14.77 9.15 -17.04
C LEU A 443 -16.21 9.04 -16.52
N PHE A 444 -17.04 8.29 -17.24
CA PHE A 444 -18.46 8.14 -16.93
C PHE A 444 -18.72 6.73 -16.39
N ILE A 445 -18.91 6.63 -15.08
CA ILE A 445 -19.35 5.40 -14.40
C ILE A 445 -20.87 5.35 -14.53
N ARG A 446 -21.34 4.84 -15.67
CA ARG A 446 -22.75 4.89 -16.03
C ARG A 446 -23.63 4.08 -15.08
N ARG A 447 -23.16 2.92 -14.66
CA ARG A 447 -23.85 2.06 -13.69
C ARG A 447 -22.94 0.98 -13.12
N TRP A 448 -23.23 0.51 -11.90
CA TRP A 448 -22.74 -0.75 -11.36
C TRP A 448 -23.87 -1.45 -10.60
N LEU A 449 -24.03 -2.76 -10.79
CA LEU A 449 -25.07 -3.54 -10.13
C LEU A 449 -24.55 -4.95 -9.82
N SER A 450 -24.90 -5.44 -8.64
CA SER A 450 -24.77 -6.84 -8.27
C SER A 450 -26.10 -7.57 -8.46
N LEU A 451 -26.05 -8.88 -8.69
CA LEU A 451 -27.24 -9.70 -8.93
C LEU A 451 -28.20 -9.68 -7.73
N ASN A 452 -27.69 -9.69 -6.50
CA ASN A 452 -28.52 -9.81 -5.31
C ASN A 452 -28.78 -8.45 -4.66
N GLU A 453 -27.74 -7.64 -4.47
CA GLU A 453 -27.80 -6.39 -3.69
C GLU A 453 -28.00 -5.14 -4.56
N GLY A 454 -28.03 -5.30 -5.89
CA GLY A 454 -28.16 -4.18 -6.84
C GLY A 454 -27.01 -3.19 -6.64
N GLU A 455 -27.35 -1.94 -6.33
CA GLU A 455 -26.40 -0.88 -6.04
C GLU A 455 -26.01 -0.78 -4.55
N SER A 456 -26.39 -1.70 -3.66
CA SER A 456 -25.94 -1.69 -2.25
C SER A 456 -24.55 -2.31 -2.03
N LEU A 457 -23.82 -1.82 -1.03
CA LEU A 457 -22.45 -2.26 -0.68
C LEU A 457 -22.33 -3.79 -0.54
N CYS A 458 -21.49 -4.41 -1.37
CA CYS A 458 -21.17 -5.84 -1.29
C CYS A 458 -19.78 -6.14 -1.89
N GLY A 459 -19.33 -7.39 -1.77
CA GLY A 459 -18.01 -7.83 -2.29
C GLY A 459 -17.85 -7.65 -3.80
N ALA A 460 -18.90 -7.90 -4.58
CA ALA A 460 -18.89 -7.68 -6.03
C ALA A 460 -18.67 -6.20 -6.37
N GLN A 461 -19.28 -5.28 -5.62
CA GLN A 461 -19.07 -3.85 -5.82
C GLN A 461 -17.67 -3.39 -5.42
N ALA A 462 -17.10 -3.94 -4.36
CA ALA A 462 -15.72 -3.65 -4.01
C ALA A 462 -14.77 -4.02 -5.17
N ALA A 463 -14.98 -5.18 -5.80
CA ALA A 463 -14.21 -5.58 -6.98
C ALA A 463 -14.43 -4.63 -8.18
N CYS A 464 -15.67 -4.23 -8.44
CA CYS A 464 -16.01 -3.22 -9.46
C CYS A 464 -15.25 -1.91 -9.26
N TRP A 465 -15.32 -1.35 -8.05
CA TRP A 465 -14.67 -0.08 -7.73
C TRP A 465 -13.16 -0.16 -7.89
N LEU A 466 -12.55 -1.29 -7.53
CA LEU A 466 -11.11 -1.52 -7.75
C LEU A 466 -10.74 -1.50 -9.23
N ASP A 467 -11.48 -2.18 -10.10
CA ASP A 467 -11.20 -2.13 -11.55
C ASP A 467 -11.46 -0.73 -12.13
N ILE A 468 -12.50 -0.03 -11.68
CA ILE A 468 -12.73 1.37 -12.09
C ILE A 468 -11.53 2.26 -11.74
N LYS A 469 -10.85 2.04 -10.61
CA LYS A 469 -9.64 2.80 -10.26
C LYS A 469 -8.45 2.49 -11.16
N ARG A 470 -8.37 1.30 -11.78
CA ARG A 470 -7.42 1.06 -12.89
C ARG A 470 -7.63 2.07 -14.01
N ALA A 471 -8.88 2.31 -14.41
CA ALA A 471 -9.19 3.29 -15.46
C ALA A 471 -8.78 4.71 -15.06
N TYR A 472 -8.80 5.05 -13.76
CA TYR A 472 -8.31 6.34 -13.28
C TYR A 472 -6.81 6.48 -13.57
N LEU A 473 -6.04 5.44 -13.26
CA LEU A 473 -4.59 5.42 -13.49
C LEU A 473 -4.26 5.41 -14.99
N GLU A 474 -4.97 4.63 -15.80
CA GLU A 474 -4.78 4.58 -17.25
C GLU A 474 -5.01 5.93 -17.94
N MET A 475 -5.92 6.74 -17.43
CA MET A 475 -6.26 8.05 -17.99
C MET A 475 -5.42 9.20 -17.43
N ARG A 476 -4.39 8.91 -16.63
CA ARG A 476 -3.45 9.94 -16.18
C ARG A 476 -2.47 10.34 -17.29
N PRO A 477 -2.06 11.62 -17.34
CA PRO A 477 -2.46 12.75 -16.49
C PRO A 477 -3.70 13.52 -16.98
N GLU A 478 -4.47 12.99 -17.94
CA GLU A 478 -5.54 13.73 -18.60
C GLU A 478 -6.88 13.70 -17.86
N LEU A 479 -7.13 12.72 -16.99
CA LEU A 479 -8.39 12.58 -16.25
C LEU A 479 -8.62 13.78 -15.32
N ARG A 480 -9.67 14.56 -15.57
CA ARG A 480 -10.07 15.71 -14.74
C ARG A 480 -11.33 15.43 -13.94
N ARG A 481 -12.31 14.73 -14.51
CA ARG A 481 -13.62 14.53 -13.86
C ARG A 481 -14.13 13.11 -13.97
N VAL A 482 -14.77 12.65 -12.90
CA VAL A 482 -15.46 11.36 -12.89
C VAL A 482 -16.92 11.56 -12.51
N TYR A 483 -17.82 11.13 -13.38
CA TYR A 483 -19.25 11.16 -13.15
C TYR A 483 -19.76 9.77 -12.78
N LEU A 484 -20.76 9.71 -11.91
CA LEU A 484 -21.40 8.47 -11.54
C LEU A 484 -22.91 8.65 -11.31
N THR A 485 -23.66 7.56 -11.42
CA THR A 485 -25.10 7.52 -11.15
C THR A 485 -25.43 6.59 -9.99
N VAL A 486 -26.27 7.07 -9.06
CA VAL A 486 -26.83 6.26 -7.96
C VAL A 486 -28.32 6.52 -7.79
N ASN A 487 -29.06 5.54 -7.28
CA ASN A 487 -30.46 5.75 -6.89
C ASN A 487 -30.56 6.17 -5.43
N ASP A 488 -29.67 5.68 -4.57
CA ASP A 488 -29.55 6.06 -3.18
C ASP A 488 -28.11 6.49 -2.83
N LEU A 489 -27.97 7.75 -2.42
CA LEU A 489 -26.69 8.33 -1.99
C LEU A 489 -26.33 7.96 -0.54
N GLN A 490 -27.30 7.55 0.28
CA GLN A 490 -27.08 7.31 1.72
C GLN A 490 -26.00 6.25 1.99
N PRO A 491 -25.98 5.08 1.34
CA PRO A 491 -24.97 4.05 1.57
C PRO A 491 -23.54 4.51 1.26
N TYR A 492 -23.40 5.50 0.38
CA TYR A 492 -22.11 5.97 -0.14
C TYR A 492 -21.69 7.32 0.45
N SER A 493 -22.56 8.04 1.13
CA SER A 493 -22.39 9.43 1.54
C SER A 493 -21.05 9.71 2.24
N LEU A 494 -20.64 8.87 3.20
CA LEU A 494 -19.38 9.00 3.91
C LEU A 494 -18.17 8.82 2.97
N ILE A 495 -18.16 7.74 2.20
CA ILE A 495 -17.07 7.41 1.25
C ILE A 495 -16.98 8.47 0.15
N ALA A 496 -18.12 8.89 -0.38
CA ALA A 496 -18.23 9.93 -1.41
C ALA A 496 -17.63 11.25 -0.92
N THR A 497 -17.97 11.67 0.31
CA THR A 497 -17.46 12.90 0.92
C THR A 497 -15.94 12.84 1.13
N GLU A 498 -15.45 11.72 1.67
CA GLU A 498 -14.01 11.47 1.89
C GLU A 498 -13.22 11.52 0.57
N LEU A 499 -13.79 10.96 -0.50
CA LEU A 499 -13.17 10.98 -1.83
C LEU A 499 -13.35 12.34 -2.55
N GLY A 500 -14.31 13.17 -2.14
CA GLY A 500 -14.59 14.48 -2.73
C GLY A 500 -15.65 14.52 -3.83
N PHE A 501 -16.51 13.52 -3.89
CA PHE A 501 -17.65 13.56 -4.78
C PHE A 501 -18.65 14.62 -4.31
N GLN A 502 -19.17 15.37 -5.28
CA GLN A 502 -20.21 16.36 -5.12
C GLN A 502 -21.47 15.85 -5.80
N VAL A 503 -22.59 15.88 -5.10
CA VAL A 503 -23.90 15.57 -5.71
C VAL A 503 -24.29 16.76 -6.59
N LEU A 504 -24.62 16.47 -7.84
CA LEU A 504 -25.04 17.49 -8.80
C LEU A 504 -26.57 17.65 -8.73
N ASP A 505 -27.05 18.85 -9.06
CA ASP A 505 -28.46 19.13 -9.30
C ASP A 505 -28.87 18.63 -10.71
N LEU A 506 -28.58 17.36 -10.95
CA LEU A 506 -28.84 16.63 -12.20
C LEU A 506 -29.43 15.27 -11.82
N ASP A 507 -30.75 15.20 -11.82
CA ASP A 507 -31.48 13.95 -11.63
C ASP A 507 -32.29 13.59 -12.87
N TYR A 508 -32.42 12.28 -13.09
CA TYR A 508 -33.33 11.73 -14.08
C TYR A 508 -34.35 10.86 -13.36
N GLN A 509 -35.64 11.15 -13.56
CA GLN A 509 -36.72 10.42 -12.92
C GLN A 509 -37.51 9.63 -13.96
N ILE A 510 -37.75 8.37 -13.67
CA ILE A 510 -38.59 7.51 -14.51
C ILE A 510 -39.39 6.57 -13.61
N ASN A 511 -40.71 6.63 -13.75
CA ASN A 511 -41.66 5.98 -12.84
C ASN A 511 -41.35 6.36 -11.37
N ASP A 512 -41.18 5.38 -10.49
CA ASP A 512 -40.89 5.58 -9.06
C ASP A 512 -39.37 5.57 -8.75
N LYS A 513 -38.50 5.59 -9.77
CA LYS A 513 -37.03 5.59 -9.60
C LYS A 513 -36.43 6.93 -9.97
N SER A 514 -35.61 7.45 -9.06
CA SER A 514 -34.75 8.61 -9.27
C SER A 514 -33.31 8.17 -9.46
N TYR A 515 -32.63 8.78 -10.42
CA TYR A 515 -31.23 8.55 -10.73
C TYR A 515 -30.48 9.86 -10.49
N TYR A 516 -29.70 9.91 -9.41
CA TYR A 516 -28.91 11.07 -9.03
C TYR A 516 -27.52 10.99 -9.62
N SER A 517 -27.00 12.15 -10.04
CA SER A 517 -25.62 12.29 -10.52
C SER A 517 -24.70 12.80 -9.43
N ALA A 518 -23.52 12.21 -9.33
CA ALA A 518 -22.43 12.79 -8.55
C ALA A 518 -21.17 12.91 -9.40
N MET A 519 -20.33 13.88 -9.06
CA MET A 519 -19.11 14.19 -9.78
C MET A 519 -17.94 14.34 -8.82
N LEU A 520 -16.83 13.69 -9.14
CA LEU A 520 -15.53 13.99 -8.56
C LEU A 520 -14.76 14.89 -9.51
N ASP A 521 -14.39 16.09 -9.04
CA ASP A 521 -13.48 16.98 -9.75
C ASP A 521 -12.06 16.85 -9.19
N MET A 522 -11.13 16.39 -10.02
CA MET A 522 -9.72 16.27 -9.71
C MET A 522 -8.91 17.51 -10.13
N GLY A 523 -9.48 18.37 -10.98
CA GLY A 523 -8.81 19.52 -11.55
C GLY A 523 -7.71 19.15 -12.56
N GLU A 524 -6.90 20.14 -12.94
CA GLU A 524 -5.90 19.99 -14.01
C GLU A 524 -4.76 19.04 -13.69
N GLY A 525 -4.43 18.87 -12.41
CA GLY A 525 -3.38 17.98 -11.94
C GLY A 525 -3.81 16.51 -11.82
N SER A 526 -5.04 16.18 -12.23
CA SER A 526 -5.56 14.81 -12.30
C SER A 526 -5.48 14.07 -10.96
N VAL A 527 -5.36 12.74 -11.02
CA VAL A 527 -5.27 11.83 -9.86
C VAL A 527 -4.13 12.25 -8.92
N ASP A 528 -3.01 12.73 -9.47
CA ASP A 528 -1.82 13.13 -8.72
C ASP A 528 -2.09 14.26 -7.73
N ASP A 529 -2.63 15.37 -8.24
CA ASP A 529 -2.97 16.53 -7.42
C ASP A 529 -4.16 16.24 -6.50
N TRP A 530 -5.10 15.39 -6.93
CA TRP A 530 -6.20 14.95 -6.09
C TRP A 530 -5.72 14.17 -4.85
N VAL A 531 -4.86 13.15 -5.01
CA VAL A 531 -4.31 12.40 -3.85
C VAL A 531 -3.43 13.33 -2.99
N SER A 532 -2.61 14.18 -3.62
CA SER A 532 -1.78 15.16 -2.94
C SER A 532 -2.58 16.07 -2.01
N LYS A 533 -3.65 16.70 -2.52
CA LYS A 533 -4.55 17.56 -1.73
C LYS A 533 -5.16 16.83 -0.54
N ARG A 534 -5.53 15.56 -0.70
CA ARG A 534 -6.07 14.74 0.38
C ARG A 534 -5.04 14.44 1.46
N LEU A 535 -3.82 14.08 1.08
CA LEU A 535 -2.73 13.89 2.03
C LEU A 535 -2.41 15.19 2.79
N ILE A 536 -2.36 16.33 2.10
CA ILE A 536 -2.12 17.63 2.73
C ILE A 536 -3.21 17.95 3.76
N GLN A 537 -4.48 17.73 3.42
CA GLN A 537 -5.60 17.92 4.36
C GLN A 537 -5.47 17.01 5.59
N GLU A 538 -5.18 15.73 5.38
CA GLU A 538 -5.00 14.74 6.45
C GLU A 538 -3.86 15.13 7.40
N VAL A 539 -2.68 15.43 6.86
CA VAL A 539 -1.51 15.74 7.68
C VAL A 539 -1.63 17.09 8.37
N ASN A 540 -2.28 18.09 7.75
CA ASN A 540 -2.58 19.36 8.42
C ASN A 540 -3.55 19.17 9.59
N GLN A 541 -4.59 18.34 9.43
CA GLN A 541 -5.51 18.03 10.52
C GLN A 541 -4.80 17.30 11.68
N GLU A 542 -3.94 16.34 11.37
CA GLU A 542 -3.10 15.67 12.38
C GLU A 542 -2.21 16.66 13.11
N GLN A 543 -1.53 17.55 12.38
CA GLN A 543 -0.65 18.56 12.98
C GLN A 543 -1.42 19.51 13.90
N THR A 544 -2.58 20.03 13.48
CA THR A 544 -3.41 20.89 14.34
C THR A 544 -3.86 20.21 15.63
N ASN A 545 -4.03 18.88 15.61
CA ASN A 545 -4.43 18.10 16.78
C ASN A 545 -3.24 17.70 17.68
N LEU A 546 -1.99 17.87 17.22
CA LEU A 546 -0.78 17.30 17.83
C LEU A 546 0.36 18.31 18.02
N GLU A 547 0.14 19.60 17.76
CA GLU A 547 1.16 20.62 18.01
C GLU A 547 1.49 20.71 19.51
N TYR A 548 2.78 20.54 19.82
CA TYR A 548 3.26 20.92 21.14
C TYR A 548 3.02 22.42 21.31
N PRO A 549 2.59 22.83 22.50
CA PRO A 549 2.39 24.24 22.76
C PRO A 549 3.75 24.97 22.70
N ASP A 550 3.75 26.22 22.23
CA ASP A 550 4.96 27.04 21.98
C ASP A 550 5.94 27.14 23.16
N TRP A 551 5.47 26.85 24.37
CA TRP A 551 6.28 26.82 25.59
C TRP A 551 7.05 25.50 25.80
N PHE A 552 6.91 24.50 24.93
CA PHE A 552 7.64 23.23 25.01
C PHE A 552 8.56 23.06 23.79
N ASP A 553 9.86 23.28 23.99
CA ASP A 553 10.87 23.08 22.95
C ASP A 553 11.40 21.63 23.01
N SER A 554 10.85 20.80 22.13
CA SER A 554 11.22 19.38 22.04
C SER A 554 12.66 19.16 21.56
N ASN A 555 13.21 20.05 20.73
CA ASN A 555 14.56 19.92 20.18
C ASN A 555 15.62 20.28 21.23
N ALA A 556 15.40 21.38 21.95
CA ALA A 556 16.30 21.82 23.02
C ALA A 556 16.05 21.10 24.35
N ARG A 557 14.96 20.32 24.47
CA ARG A 557 14.49 19.66 25.71
C ARG A 557 14.27 20.66 26.85
N GLN A 558 13.66 21.80 26.53
CA GLN A 558 13.48 22.95 27.42
C GLN A 558 12.02 23.39 27.46
N LEU A 559 11.63 24.07 28.55
CA LEU A 559 10.42 24.89 28.58
C LEU A 559 10.76 26.35 28.23
N VAL A 560 9.91 27.02 27.49
CA VAL A 560 9.98 28.45 27.16
C VAL A 560 8.80 29.16 27.82
N LEU A 561 8.97 29.60 29.06
CA LEU A 561 7.94 30.29 29.82
C LEU A 561 8.34 31.74 30.05
N SER A 562 7.47 32.69 29.73
CA SER A 562 7.72 34.13 29.97
C SER A 562 9.09 34.60 29.49
N HIS A 563 9.53 34.11 28.32
CA HIS A 563 10.82 34.41 27.67
C HIS A 563 12.06 33.87 28.43
N THR A 564 11.87 32.94 29.36
CA THR A 564 12.94 32.22 30.05
C THR A 564 12.97 30.75 29.62
N ARG A 565 14.18 30.23 29.38
CA ARG A 565 14.40 28.83 29.03
C ARG A 565 14.71 28.02 30.30
N ILE A 566 13.98 26.93 30.51
CA ILE A 566 14.12 26.06 31.68
C ILE A 566 14.49 24.66 31.21
N ASP A 567 15.68 24.19 31.58
CA ASP A 567 16.13 22.83 31.26
C ASP A 567 15.27 21.76 31.94
N LEU A 568 14.91 20.73 31.17
CA LEU A 568 14.30 19.52 31.68
C LEU A 568 15.35 18.42 31.83
N THR A 569 15.33 17.71 32.96
CA THR A 569 16.10 16.47 33.09
C THR A 569 15.56 15.41 32.12
N PRO A 570 16.33 14.36 31.77
CA PRO A 570 15.86 13.34 30.83
C PRO A 570 14.52 12.70 31.22
N LEU A 571 14.28 12.49 32.52
CA LEU A 571 13.03 11.91 33.03
C LEU A 571 11.87 12.91 33.00
N GLU A 572 12.12 14.19 33.31
CA GLU A 572 11.11 15.24 33.20
C GLU A 572 10.70 15.45 31.75
N PHE A 573 11.69 15.55 30.85
CA PHE A 573 11.47 15.67 29.42
C PHE A 573 10.66 14.49 28.90
N GLY A 574 11.13 13.25 29.11
CA GLY A 574 10.43 12.06 28.62
C GLY A 574 9.03 11.90 29.20
N THR A 575 8.81 12.28 30.46
CA THR A 575 7.47 12.24 31.08
C THR A 575 6.54 13.28 30.46
N LEU A 576 7.00 14.52 30.30
CA LEU A 576 6.19 15.61 29.75
C LEU A 576 5.90 15.40 28.26
N GLU A 577 6.89 14.98 27.49
CA GLU A 577 6.77 14.63 26.07
C GLU A 577 5.73 13.53 25.86
N LEU A 578 5.80 12.46 26.67
CA LEU A 578 4.82 11.37 26.60
C LEU A 578 3.40 11.81 26.98
N LEU A 579 3.26 12.67 27.99
CA LEU A 579 1.96 13.19 28.41
C LEU A 579 1.35 14.14 27.37
N LEU A 580 2.16 15.01 26.75
CA LEU A 580 1.72 15.94 25.71
C LEU A 580 1.41 15.21 24.40
N SER A 581 2.23 14.24 24.00
CA SER A 581 2.00 13.42 22.80
C SER A 581 0.75 12.54 22.86
N GLN A 582 0.22 12.30 24.05
CA GLN A 582 -1.03 11.58 24.28
C GLN A 582 -2.07 12.47 24.99
N GLN A 583 -2.21 13.72 24.52
CA GLN A 583 -3.18 14.67 25.06
C GLN A 583 -4.58 14.06 25.21
N GLY A 584 -5.23 14.32 26.34
CA GLY A 584 -6.56 13.79 26.64
C GLY A 584 -6.59 12.33 27.12
N THR A 585 -5.50 11.58 26.94
CA THR A 585 -5.40 10.16 27.33
C THR A 585 -4.77 9.99 28.71
N VAL A 586 -5.27 9.01 29.47
CA VAL A 586 -4.72 8.68 30.80
C VAL A 586 -3.54 7.74 30.66
N ILE A 587 -2.34 8.20 31.01
CA ILE A 587 -1.13 7.39 31.03
C ILE A 587 -0.97 6.78 32.42
N THR A 588 -0.96 5.46 32.49
CA THR A 588 -0.82 4.74 33.76
C THR A 588 0.59 4.91 34.33
N ARG A 589 0.74 4.82 35.65
CA ARG A 589 2.07 4.82 36.29
C ARG A 589 2.96 3.69 35.77
N LYS A 590 2.39 2.52 35.50
CA LYS A 590 3.09 1.38 34.91
C LYS A 590 3.62 1.73 33.52
N THR A 591 2.81 2.40 32.69
CA THR A 591 3.23 2.87 31.36
C THR A 591 4.34 3.90 31.46
N LEU A 592 4.22 4.89 32.35
CA LEU A 592 5.26 5.90 32.57
C LEU A 592 6.60 5.25 32.98
N LEU A 593 6.58 4.34 33.96
CA LEU A 593 7.78 3.60 34.39
C LEU A 593 8.38 2.76 33.27
N LYS A 594 7.55 2.06 32.50
CA LYS A 594 8.02 1.25 31.37
C LYS A 594 8.66 2.11 30.28
N GLN A 595 8.00 3.19 29.85
CA GLN A 595 8.41 3.94 28.67
C GLN A 595 9.49 5.00 28.97
N VAL A 596 9.46 5.63 30.14
CA VAL A 596 10.41 6.72 30.47
C VAL A 596 11.58 6.21 31.32
N TRP A 597 11.31 5.33 32.29
CA TRP A 597 12.36 4.77 33.16
C TRP A 597 12.98 3.47 32.61
N LYS A 598 12.35 2.81 31.64
CA LYS A 598 12.76 1.49 31.10
C LYS A 598 12.85 0.40 32.18
N ILE A 599 11.92 0.40 33.15
CA ILE A 599 11.86 -0.57 34.24
C ILE A 599 10.49 -1.28 34.22
N GLU A 600 10.48 -2.61 34.30
CA GLU A 600 9.25 -3.40 34.51
C GLU A 600 8.89 -3.40 36.00
N TYR A 601 7.67 -2.98 36.35
CA TYR A 601 7.33 -2.64 37.73
C TYR A 601 6.29 -3.59 38.37
N GLU A 602 6.61 -4.08 39.58
CA GLU A 602 5.78 -4.98 40.43
C GLU A 602 5.24 -4.33 41.74
N GLY A 603 5.01 -3.01 41.80
CA GLY A 603 4.55 -2.36 43.06
C GLY A 603 3.89 -0.98 42.92
N SER A 604 3.99 -0.12 43.95
CA SER A 604 3.65 1.33 43.92
C SER A 604 4.91 2.21 44.13
N SER A 605 5.40 2.89 43.08
CA SER A 605 6.64 3.68 43.13
C SER A 605 6.32 5.17 43.14
N ASN A 606 6.83 5.88 44.16
CA ASN A 606 6.68 7.33 44.32
C ASN A 606 7.55 8.16 43.35
N VAL A 607 8.36 7.50 42.51
CA VAL A 607 9.31 8.15 41.61
C VAL A 607 8.58 8.92 40.50
N VAL A 608 7.52 8.34 39.93
CA VAL A 608 6.67 9.02 38.94
C VAL A 608 6.06 10.30 39.55
N ASP A 609 5.50 10.18 40.75
CA ASP A 609 4.85 11.29 41.45
C ASP A 609 5.86 12.42 41.76
N THR A 610 7.14 12.09 41.94
CA THR A 610 8.23 13.05 42.17
C THR A 610 8.54 13.85 40.90
N ILE A 611 8.64 13.17 39.75
CA ILE A 611 8.84 13.85 38.46
C ILE A 611 7.63 14.70 38.10
N ILE A 612 6.41 14.23 38.31
CA ILE A 612 5.20 15.03 38.08
C ILE A 612 5.18 16.28 38.97
N ARG A 613 5.59 16.16 40.24
CA ARG A 613 5.70 17.32 41.14
C ARG A 613 6.76 18.32 40.65
N SER A 614 7.91 17.82 40.18
CA SER A 614 8.96 18.69 39.62
C SER A 614 8.48 19.39 38.33
N LEU A 615 7.83 18.66 37.44
CA LEU A 615 7.25 19.20 36.20
C LEU A 615 6.21 20.28 36.48
N ARG A 616 5.25 20.04 37.39
CA ARG A 616 4.26 21.05 37.78
C ARG A 616 4.93 22.31 38.33
N ARG A 617 6.00 22.18 39.13
CA ARG A 617 6.76 23.33 39.62
C ARG A 617 7.46 24.09 38.49
N LYS A 618 8.01 23.39 37.49
CA LYS A 618 8.68 24.01 36.33
C LYS A 618 7.70 24.62 35.33
N LEU A 619 6.48 24.09 35.23
CA LEU A 619 5.41 24.59 34.37
C LEU A 619 4.69 25.82 34.94
N ASP A 620 4.84 26.08 36.25
CA ASP A 620 4.31 27.24 36.96
C ASP A 620 2.82 27.50 36.68
N ASP A 621 2.49 28.59 35.98
CA ASP A 621 1.11 28.98 35.62
C ASP A 621 0.37 27.94 34.75
N LYS A 622 1.09 26.97 34.18
CA LYS A 622 0.56 25.89 33.35
C LYS A 622 0.57 24.53 34.06
N ALA A 623 0.85 24.48 35.37
CA ALA A 623 0.90 23.22 36.12
C ALA A 623 -0.39 22.38 36.00
N ASP A 624 -1.54 23.04 35.83
CA ASP A 624 -2.87 22.41 35.79
C ASP A 624 -3.14 21.58 34.53
N ILE A 625 -2.31 21.72 33.48
CA ILE A 625 -2.43 20.86 32.29
C ILE A 625 -2.17 19.40 32.63
N ILE A 626 -1.31 19.13 33.63
CA ILE A 626 -1.03 17.77 34.10
C ILE A 626 -2.05 17.45 35.19
N GLN A 627 -3.03 16.62 34.87
CA GLN A 627 -4.10 16.19 35.76
C GLN A 627 -3.80 14.83 36.39
N SER A 628 -4.08 14.69 37.68
CA SER A 628 -3.97 13.41 38.39
C SER A 628 -5.27 12.62 38.27
N VAL A 629 -5.19 11.40 37.73
CA VAL A 629 -6.32 10.46 37.66
C VAL A 629 -6.17 9.45 38.79
N ARG A 630 -7.00 9.60 39.83
CA ARG A 630 -6.88 8.87 41.10
C ARG A 630 -6.86 7.36 40.86
N GLY A 631 -5.85 6.68 41.41
CA GLY A 631 -5.69 5.22 41.28
C GLY A 631 -5.16 4.72 39.93
N VAL A 632 -5.04 5.59 38.92
CA VAL A 632 -4.70 5.16 37.54
C VAL A 632 -3.37 5.76 37.07
N GLY A 633 -3.23 7.08 37.11
CA GLY A 633 -2.05 7.75 36.56
C GLY A 633 -2.24 9.24 36.33
N TYR A 634 -1.75 9.73 35.20
CA TYR A 634 -1.73 11.15 34.85
C TYR A 634 -2.21 11.37 33.42
N ARG A 635 -2.78 12.54 33.15
CA ARG A 635 -3.24 12.97 31.82
C ARG A 635 -2.79 14.39 31.56
N CYS A 636 -2.41 14.72 30.33
CA CYS A 636 -2.28 16.11 29.91
C CYS A 636 -3.55 16.60 29.23
N ARG A 637 -3.99 17.83 29.53
CA ARG A 637 -5.04 18.53 28.78
C ARG A 637 -4.63 19.98 28.59
N LEU A 638 -4.32 20.36 27.36
CA LEU A 638 -4.17 21.76 27.00
C LEU A 638 -5.58 22.36 26.95
N ASN A 639 -5.78 23.49 27.64
CA ASN A 639 -7.06 24.18 27.58
C ASN A 639 -7.13 24.87 26.20
N GLU A 640 -8.11 24.50 25.39
CA GLU A 640 -8.49 25.27 24.20
C GLU A 640 -8.91 26.66 24.67
N LYS A 641 -8.27 27.69 24.12
CA LYS A 641 -8.72 29.08 24.26
C LYS A 641 -9.66 29.44 23.13
#